data_AF-A0A5N7AXD1-F1
#
_entry.id   AF-A0A5N7AXD1-F1
#
_cell.length_a   1.000
_cell.length_b   1.000
_cell.length_c   1.000
_cell.angle_alpha   90.00
_cell.angle_beta   90.00
_cell.angle_gamma   90.00
#
_symmetry.space_group_name_H-M   'P 1'
#
loop_
_entity.id
_entity.type
_entity.pdbx_description
1 polymer ?
#
loop_
_entity_poly.entity_id
_entity_poly.type
_entity_poly.pdbx_seq_one_letter_code
_entity_poly.pdbx_strand_id
1 'polypeptide(L)'
;MAPKLLHCMARLLALGLSRIGSAGVVPRQMEQVRFRVSEVIADSLHNAYLEFGDPGFQGEVHLLYGDCDIFSSSQKDHDIGKIFVGRGAHPERFVWATPLDAPHLHCLHAFSGSTLVGTSTPVSVAVPLVRRENIADVADAMGPWFDGVAYMQAKEPGKAVVAQAKDASVAIVGGGMSGLMTSLLLESVGMHNWHIIESSGRVGGRIRTKYLNNTHPDQYQYQEMGPMRFPVSTTYADKNETLEIQGHKMVFQLSDVLNKLNTDYPELAINFIPFVQKIPNVPASSGGYRLPNGLIPTVADVADNPSLVYISASFNATAAVDAAQAYEEYTTANNISRQIIANMYQAHKFAVDSGYFHWPEAGYLRYALGYNDNITDYVAGSDDSLIWDSLYEGGLESLPRAFWPHVANRTTLNRKIEGLSFNETSGKIAVNRREDVMQLDSEREEYDYAVVSAPFSKVRLWDMPQYSSLLSRAISTMNYAQSCKISLHFKKRFWEYQDQPIFGGCGSVDLPGIGSVCYPSFNINATGPGVVLASYISGTPARSIAALSTEDHVALVLRSMVQIHGNIATEQYTDEFPLYASYDRQCWKVDEHQAGAWAAPLIGQQDLYFPAYYQTEFKTIFIGEHTSYTHAWIFSALDSAIRGTTQLLLDLGLVDEAKSIVNTWMGRWIKV
;
A
#
# COMPACT_ATOMS: atom_id res chain seq x y z
N MET A 1 -35.81 34.72 -18.34
CA MET A 1 -36.99 35.59 -18.17
C MET A 1 -37.70 35.17 -16.91
N ALA A 2 -38.00 36.16 -16.08
CA ALA A 2 -38.44 36.11 -14.70
C ALA A 2 -39.89 35.58 -14.49
N PRO A 3 -40.30 35.34 -13.23
CA PRO A 3 -41.41 34.48 -12.76
C PRO A 3 -42.65 35.31 -12.36
N LYS A 4 -43.64 34.66 -11.69
CA LYS A 4 -44.57 35.16 -10.63
C LYS A 4 -45.88 34.32 -10.67
N LEU A 5 -46.70 34.10 -9.64
CA LEU A 5 -46.76 34.27 -8.17
C LEU A 5 -48.27 34.06 -7.82
N LEU A 6 -48.57 33.38 -6.71
CA LEU A 6 -49.80 33.35 -5.88
C LEU A 6 -51.10 34.04 -6.37
N HIS A 7 -52.26 33.40 -6.11
CA HIS A 7 -53.33 33.96 -5.24
C HIS A 7 -54.40 32.92 -4.83
N CYS A 8 -54.74 32.99 -3.52
CA CYS A 8 -56.03 32.79 -2.85
C CYS A 8 -56.95 31.59 -3.16
N MET A 9 -57.25 30.80 -2.11
CA MET A 9 -58.63 30.62 -1.67
C MET A 9 -58.69 30.29 -0.17
N ALA A 10 -59.47 31.07 0.57
CA ALA A 10 -59.87 30.83 1.95
C ALA A 10 -61.39 30.73 1.98
N ARG A 11 -61.95 29.66 2.57
CA ARG A 11 -63.06 29.68 3.54
C ARG A 11 -63.68 28.30 3.81
N LEU A 12 -63.90 28.06 5.10
CA LEU A 12 -65.03 27.34 5.73
C LEU A 12 -65.11 25.81 5.58
N LEU A 13 -64.85 25.09 6.68
CA LEU A 13 -65.92 24.56 7.52
C LEU A 13 -65.37 24.00 8.85
N ALA A 14 -65.81 24.62 9.94
CA ALA A 14 -65.67 24.12 11.30
C ALA A 14 -66.83 23.14 11.58
N LEU A 15 -66.53 22.00 12.18
CA LEU A 15 -67.50 21.18 12.91
C LEU A 15 -66.77 20.49 14.05
N GLY A 16 -67.13 20.92 15.26
CA GLY A 16 -66.60 20.39 16.50
C GLY A 16 -67.17 19.02 16.83
N LEU A 17 -66.36 18.23 17.52
CA LEU A 17 -66.82 17.15 18.38
C LEU A 17 -66.00 17.23 19.67
N SER A 18 -66.66 17.77 20.69
CA SER A 18 -66.32 17.63 22.09
C SER A 18 -66.18 16.16 22.45
N ARG A 19 -64.96 15.74 22.79
CA ARG A 19 -64.75 14.54 23.61
C ARG A 19 -64.30 14.98 24.98
N ILE A 20 -65.20 14.76 25.94
CA ILE A 20 -64.95 14.77 27.37
C ILE A 20 -63.90 13.68 27.61
N GLY A 21 -62.65 14.09 27.81
CA GLY A 21 -61.60 13.22 28.33
C GLY A 21 -61.83 13.06 29.82
N SER A 22 -62.36 11.91 30.21
CA SER A 22 -62.32 11.45 31.60
C SER A 22 -60.86 11.36 32.01
N ALA A 23 -60.36 12.35 32.77
CA ALA A 23 -59.10 12.23 33.47
C ALA A 23 -59.29 11.15 34.54
N GLY A 24 -59.01 9.90 34.17
CA GLY A 24 -58.74 8.86 35.14
C GLY A 24 -57.52 9.31 35.93
N VAL A 25 -57.73 9.69 37.19
CA VAL A 25 -56.64 9.80 38.16
C VAL A 25 -56.10 8.38 38.33
N VAL A 26 -55.09 8.02 37.54
CA VAL A 26 -54.24 6.87 37.83
C VAL A 26 -53.55 7.24 39.15
N PRO A 27 -53.72 6.45 40.22
CA PRO A 27 -52.97 6.71 41.44
C PRO A 27 -51.50 6.63 41.07
N ARG A 28 -50.78 7.76 41.16
CA ARG A 28 -49.34 7.82 40.99
C ARG A 28 -48.76 6.96 42.10
N GLN A 29 -48.44 5.71 41.79
CA GLN A 29 -47.78 4.80 42.70
C GLN A 29 -46.52 5.52 43.16
N MET A 30 -46.43 5.87 44.45
CA MET A 30 -45.24 6.54 44.98
C MET A 30 -44.06 5.61 44.71
N GLU A 31 -43.15 6.04 43.84
CA GLU A 31 -41.87 5.35 43.63
C GLU A 31 -41.18 5.24 44.99
N GLN A 32 -41.05 4.00 45.47
CA GLN A 32 -40.41 3.70 46.74
C GLN A 32 -38.88 3.71 46.60
N VAL A 33 -38.39 3.50 45.38
CA VAL A 33 -36.98 3.51 45.02
C VAL A 33 -36.76 4.52 43.90
N ARG A 34 -35.82 5.43 44.08
CA ARG A 34 -35.34 6.35 43.03
C ARG A 34 -33.92 6.03 42.64
N PHE A 35 -33.61 6.25 41.37
CA PHE A 35 -32.30 6.01 40.80
C PHE A 35 -31.60 7.32 40.50
N ARG A 36 -30.29 7.35 40.75
CA ARG A 36 -29.41 8.40 40.23
C ARG A 36 -28.19 7.75 39.61
N VAL A 37 -28.06 7.91 38.30
CA VAL A 37 -26.95 7.33 37.52
C VAL A 37 -26.29 8.44 36.71
N SER A 38 -24.97 8.40 36.68
CA SER A 38 -24.14 9.34 35.89
C SER A 38 -24.09 8.90 34.43
N GLU A 39 -23.21 9.50 33.63
CA GLU A 39 -22.94 8.99 32.28
C GLU A 39 -22.54 7.52 32.32
N VAL A 40 -23.19 6.73 31.48
CA VAL A 40 -22.98 5.29 31.38
C VAL A 40 -22.30 4.99 30.05
N ILE A 41 -21.34 4.07 30.07
CA ILE A 41 -20.59 3.60 28.91
C ILE A 41 -20.81 2.09 28.81
N ALA A 42 -21.10 1.56 27.62
CA ALA A 42 -21.23 0.10 27.42
C ALA A 42 -19.90 -0.62 27.77
N ASP A 43 -19.96 -1.91 28.09
CA ASP A 43 -18.80 -2.74 28.48
C ASP A 43 -17.92 -2.12 29.59
N SER A 44 -18.55 -1.53 30.61
CA SER A 44 -17.82 -0.86 31.70
C SER A 44 -18.57 -0.95 33.03
N LEU A 45 -17.91 -0.51 34.11
CA LEU A 45 -18.45 -0.55 35.48
C LEU A 45 -18.88 0.85 35.91
N HIS A 46 -20.16 0.98 36.23
CA HIS A 46 -20.76 2.25 36.63
C HIS A 46 -21.33 2.17 38.03
N ASN A 47 -21.28 3.29 38.75
CA ASN A 47 -21.96 3.42 40.03
C ASN A 47 -23.37 3.95 39.78
N ALA A 48 -24.36 3.20 40.23
CA ALA A 48 -25.75 3.63 40.24
C ALA A 48 -26.23 3.75 41.67
N TYR A 49 -26.79 4.91 42.02
CA TYR A 49 -27.22 5.24 43.37
C TYR A 49 -28.71 4.98 43.53
N LEU A 50 -29.07 4.48 44.70
CA LEU A 50 -30.44 4.15 45.08
C LEU A 50 -30.85 5.01 46.26
N GLU A 51 -32.01 5.66 46.13
CA GLU A 51 -32.63 6.43 47.20
C GLU A 51 -33.98 5.80 47.54
N PHE A 52 -34.13 5.33 48.79
CA PHE A 52 -35.38 4.76 49.27
C PHE A 52 -36.25 5.88 49.86
N GLY A 53 -37.43 6.10 49.28
CA GLY A 53 -38.36 7.14 49.74
C GLY A 53 -39.03 6.82 51.08
N ASP A 54 -39.07 5.54 51.46
CA ASP A 54 -39.57 5.06 52.76
C ASP A 54 -38.42 4.45 53.58
N PRO A 55 -38.00 5.07 54.71
CA PRO A 55 -36.99 4.52 55.62
C PRO A 55 -37.39 3.20 56.29
N GLY A 56 -38.67 2.81 56.19
CA GLY A 56 -39.20 1.54 56.68
C GLY A 56 -39.20 0.40 55.66
N PHE A 57 -38.77 0.64 54.42
CA PHE A 57 -38.81 -0.36 53.34
C PHE A 57 -38.01 -1.62 53.71
N GLN A 58 -38.63 -2.78 53.52
CA GLN A 58 -38.03 -4.10 53.79
C GLN A 58 -38.44 -5.08 52.71
N GLY A 59 -37.46 -5.81 52.17
CA GLY A 59 -37.71 -6.83 51.17
C GLY A 59 -36.55 -7.02 50.20
N GLU A 60 -36.68 -8.03 49.36
CA GLU A 60 -35.77 -8.24 48.24
C GLU A 60 -36.12 -7.29 47.09
N VAL A 61 -35.12 -6.55 46.61
CA VAL A 61 -35.20 -5.68 45.44
C VAL A 61 -34.40 -6.32 44.32
N HIS A 62 -35.07 -6.58 43.20
CA HIS A 62 -34.48 -7.04 41.96
C HIS A 62 -34.26 -5.85 41.04
N LEU A 63 -32.99 -5.57 40.72
CA LEU A 63 -32.57 -4.51 39.82
C LEU A 63 -32.30 -5.08 38.43
N LEU A 64 -32.83 -4.40 37.41
CA LEU A 64 -32.67 -4.81 36.01
C LEU A 64 -32.69 -3.59 35.09
N TYR A 65 -32.25 -3.79 33.85
CA TYR A 65 -32.27 -2.80 32.79
C TYR A 65 -33.18 -3.29 31.66
N GLY A 66 -34.01 -2.40 31.11
CA GLY A 66 -35.04 -2.75 30.13
C GLY A 66 -35.65 -1.52 29.47
N ASP A 67 -36.54 -1.77 28.50
CA ASP A 67 -37.42 -0.72 27.96
C ASP A 67 -38.14 0.01 29.11
N CYS A 68 -38.27 1.34 29.01
CA CYS A 68 -38.86 2.15 30.06
C CYS A 68 -40.33 1.80 30.37
N ASP A 69 -41.03 1.14 29.46
CA ASP A 69 -42.43 0.73 29.61
C ASP A 69 -42.63 -0.74 30.03
N ILE A 70 -41.63 -1.39 30.65
CA ILE A 70 -41.80 -2.76 31.15
C ILE A 70 -42.68 -2.84 32.41
N PHE A 71 -43.51 -3.89 32.48
CA PHE A 71 -44.39 -4.17 33.62
C PHE A 71 -44.02 -5.46 34.36
N SER A 72 -43.07 -6.23 33.80
CA SER A 72 -42.62 -7.51 34.34
C SER A 72 -41.10 -7.63 34.26
N SER A 73 -40.50 -8.25 35.28
CA SER A 73 -39.06 -8.56 35.31
C SER A 73 -38.61 -9.56 34.23
N SER A 74 -39.55 -10.18 33.51
CA SER A 74 -39.27 -11.04 32.35
C SER A 74 -38.96 -10.26 31.05
N GLN A 75 -39.34 -8.98 30.98
CA GLN A 75 -39.16 -8.13 29.79
C GLN A 75 -37.84 -7.35 29.81
N LYS A 76 -36.88 -7.74 30.66
CA LYS A 76 -35.58 -7.08 30.80
C LYS A 76 -34.69 -7.35 29.60
N ASP A 77 -33.79 -6.42 29.31
CA ASP A 77 -32.66 -6.67 28.41
C ASP A 77 -31.60 -7.49 29.16
N HIS A 78 -31.21 -7.03 30.35
CA HIS A 78 -30.28 -7.75 31.21
C HIS A 78 -30.56 -7.56 32.70
N ASP A 79 -30.08 -8.55 33.47
CA ASP A 79 -30.14 -8.54 34.92
C ASP A 79 -28.95 -7.76 35.50
N ILE A 80 -29.20 -6.96 36.54
CA ILE A 80 -28.12 -6.26 37.26
C ILE A 80 -27.82 -7.01 38.55
N GLY A 81 -28.86 -7.41 39.29
CA GLY A 81 -28.72 -8.20 40.49
C GLY A 81 -29.88 -8.06 41.46
N LYS A 82 -29.84 -8.85 42.53
CA LYS A 82 -30.83 -8.84 43.61
C LYS A 82 -30.18 -8.47 44.93
N ILE A 83 -30.87 -7.66 45.72
CA ILE A 83 -30.40 -7.21 47.03
C ILE A 83 -31.51 -7.29 48.07
N PHE A 84 -31.20 -7.76 49.26
CA PHE A 84 -32.15 -7.76 50.38
C PHE A 84 -31.96 -6.48 51.22
N VAL A 85 -33.02 -5.70 51.37
CA VAL A 85 -33.03 -4.45 52.15
C VAL A 85 -33.60 -4.73 53.54
N GLY A 86 -32.78 -4.53 54.57
CA GLY A 86 -33.11 -4.78 55.97
C GLY A 86 -33.38 -3.49 56.76
N ARG A 87 -34.01 -3.63 57.92
CA ARG A 87 -34.36 -2.50 58.80
C ARG A 87 -33.10 -1.74 59.24
N GLY A 88 -32.91 -0.53 58.70
CA GLY A 88 -31.75 0.32 58.99
C GLY A 88 -30.52 0.09 58.09
N ALA A 89 -30.61 -0.77 57.07
CA ALA A 89 -29.53 -1.06 56.13
C ALA A 89 -30.02 -0.88 54.68
N HIS A 90 -30.14 0.38 54.25
CA HIS A 90 -30.50 0.73 52.88
C HIS A 90 -29.22 0.88 52.04
N PRO A 91 -29.05 0.07 50.98
CA PRO A 91 -27.91 0.22 50.09
C PRO A 91 -28.03 1.53 49.31
N GLU A 92 -27.04 2.41 49.44
CA GLU A 92 -27.03 3.71 48.76
C GLU A 92 -26.51 3.61 47.32
N ARG A 93 -25.83 2.52 46.98
CA ARG A 93 -25.14 2.34 45.70
C ARG A 93 -25.04 0.88 45.31
N PHE A 94 -25.15 0.60 44.01
CA PHE A 94 -24.74 -0.65 43.40
C PHE A 94 -23.75 -0.38 42.27
N VAL A 95 -22.95 -1.41 41.97
CA VAL A 95 -22.07 -1.42 40.80
C VAL A 95 -22.84 -2.11 39.68
N TRP A 96 -23.01 -1.39 38.57
CA TRP A 96 -23.64 -1.88 37.37
C TRP A 96 -22.56 -2.21 36.34
N ALA A 97 -22.43 -3.48 35.99
CA ALA A 97 -21.67 -3.92 34.81
C ALA A 97 -22.58 -3.85 33.59
N THR A 98 -22.31 -2.94 32.66
CA THR A 98 -23.08 -2.78 31.43
C THR A 98 -22.62 -3.76 30.36
N PRO A 99 -23.54 -4.54 29.76
CA PRO A 99 -23.23 -5.31 28.55
C PRO A 99 -22.84 -4.41 27.37
N LEU A 100 -22.18 -4.99 26.36
CA LEU A 100 -21.80 -4.29 25.14
C LEU A 100 -23.01 -3.84 24.31
N ASP A 101 -24.06 -4.66 24.30
CA ASP A 101 -25.32 -4.47 23.58
C ASP A 101 -26.39 -3.75 24.42
N ALA A 102 -25.98 -3.12 25.54
CA ALA A 102 -26.88 -2.36 26.39
C ALA A 102 -27.61 -1.27 25.57
N PRO A 103 -28.94 -1.35 25.42
CA PRO A 103 -29.66 -0.43 24.55
C PRO A 103 -29.55 1.02 25.02
N HIS A 104 -29.43 1.95 24.07
CA HIS A 104 -29.39 3.37 24.36
C HIS A 104 -30.79 3.88 24.76
N LEU A 105 -30.86 4.72 25.82
CA LEU A 105 -32.10 5.33 26.33
C LEU A 105 -33.13 4.36 26.94
N HIS A 106 -32.68 3.22 27.44
CA HIS A 106 -33.49 2.32 28.28
C HIS A 106 -33.40 2.71 29.77
N CYS A 107 -34.24 2.13 30.61
CA CYS A 107 -34.41 2.51 32.01
C CYS A 107 -33.93 1.43 32.98
N LEU A 108 -33.52 1.84 34.18
CA LEU A 108 -33.30 0.97 35.32
C LEU A 108 -34.62 0.77 36.06
N HIS A 109 -34.89 -0.46 36.46
CA HIS A 109 -36.10 -0.83 37.18
C HIS A 109 -35.75 -1.57 38.47
N ALA A 110 -36.51 -1.27 39.53
CA ALA A 110 -36.49 -1.99 40.79
C ALA A 110 -37.82 -2.71 40.97
N PHE A 111 -37.78 -4.04 41.14
CA PHE A 111 -38.94 -4.86 41.46
C PHE A 111 -38.83 -5.42 42.89
N SER A 112 -39.92 -5.38 43.65
CA SER A 112 -40.07 -6.11 44.91
C SER A 112 -41.09 -7.24 44.68
N GLY A 113 -40.59 -8.48 44.61
CA GLY A 113 -41.37 -9.60 44.10
C GLY A 113 -41.83 -9.37 42.65
N SER A 114 -43.15 -9.28 42.44
CA SER A 114 -43.75 -8.97 41.12
C SER A 114 -44.17 -7.51 40.97
N THR A 115 -43.89 -6.65 41.96
CA THR A 115 -44.35 -5.25 41.96
C THR A 115 -43.21 -4.34 41.55
N LEU A 116 -43.43 -3.48 40.55
CA LEU A 116 -42.50 -2.42 40.20
C LEU A 116 -42.51 -1.35 41.31
N VAL A 117 -41.35 -1.12 41.92
CA VAL A 117 -41.19 -0.20 43.07
C VAL A 117 -40.34 1.04 42.75
N GLY A 118 -39.74 1.10 41.55
CA GLY A 118 -39.04 2.28 41.05
C GLY A 118 -38.58 2.12 39.60
N THR A 119 -38.55 3.22 38.86
CA THR A 119 -38.01 3.31 37.50
C THR A 119 -37.12 4.55 37.39
N SER A 120 -35.99 4.47 36.70
CA SER A 120 -35.15 5.64 36.44
C SER A 120 -35.66 6.46 35.27
N THR A 121 -35.11 7.66 35.08
CA THR A 121 -35.15 8.30 33.76
C THR A 121 -34.37 7.46 32.74
N PRO A 122 -34.67 7.59 31.43
CA PRO A 122 -33.86 6.96 30.38
C PRO A 122 -32.37 7.22 30.57
N VAL A 123 -31.57 6.17 30.52
CA VAL A 123 -30.13 6.23 30.72
C VAL A 123 -29.45 6.31 29.36
N SER A 124 -28.70 7.38 29.13
CA SER A 124 -27.83 7.50 27.97
C SER A 124 -26.63 6.56 28.15
N VAL A 125 -26.56 5.52 27.32
CA VAL A 125 -25.40 4.63 27.23
C VAL A 125 -24.55 5.07 26.05
N ALA A 126 -23.34 5.54 26.34
CA ALA A 126 -22.34 5.90 25.34
C ALA A 126 -21.51 4.67 24.93
N VAL A 127 -21.04 4.68 23.68
CA VAL A 127 -20.06 3.71 23.21
C VAL A 127 -18.72 3.96 23.93
N PRO A 128 -17.95 2.92 24.30
CA PRO A 128 -16.60 3.10 24.84
C PRO A 128 -15.79 4.09 24.03
N LEU A 129 -15.30 5.14 24.69
CA LEU A 129 -14.25 5.98 24.14
C LEU A 129 -12.96 5.14 24.09
N VAL A 130 -12.76 4.43 22.98
CA VAL A 130 -11.45 3.90 22.64
C VAL A 130 -10.56 5.10 22.43
N ARG A 131 -9.53 5.25 23.27
CA ARG A 131 -8.49 6.25 23.03
C ARG A 131 -7.81 5.82 21.73
N ARG A 132 -8.17 6.48 20.62
CA ARG A 132 -7.52 6.27 19.33
C ARG A 132 -6.07 6.69 19.50
N GLU A 133 -5.16 5.75 19.33
CA GLU A 133 -3.75 6.05 19.19
C GLU A 133 -3.54 6.29 17.70
N ASN A 134 -3.08 7.48 17.31
CA ASN A 134 -2.79 7.76 15.91
C ASN A 134 -1.32 7.46 15.65
N ILE A 135 -1.02 6.67 14.62
CA ILE A 135 0.36 6.37 14.24
C ILE A 135 1.17 7.65 14.00
N ALA A 136 0.55 8.71 13.47
CA ALA A 136 1.21 9.99 13.22
C ALA A 136 1.72 10.69 14.49
N ASP A 137 1.18 10.37 15.66
CA ASP A 137 1.59 10.96 16.94
C ASP A 137 2.81 10.25 17.54
N VAL A 138 3.09 9.00 17.12
CA VAL A 138 4.16 8.17 17.67
C VAL A 138 5.28 7.87 16.66
N ALA A 139 4.97 7.84 15.37
CA ALA A 139 5.91 7.48 14.32
C ALA A 139 6.79 8.66 13.87
N ASP A 140 8.09 8.41 13.70
CA ASP A 140 8.96 9.28 12.91
C ASP A 140 8.72 9.04 11.42
N ALA A 141 7.84 9.83 10.81
CA ALA A 141 7.49 9.70 9.39
C ALA A 141 8.69 9.87 8.45
N MET A 142 9.78 10.51 8.88
CA MET A 142 11.01 10.68 8.10
C MET A 142 12.10 9.65 8.44
N GLY A 143 11.86 8.78 9.43
CA GLY A 143 12.87 7.88 9.97
C GLY A 143 12.31 6.49 10.28
N PRO A 144 12.86 5.81 11.31
CA PRO A 144 12.37 4.51 11.77
C PRO A 144 10.97 4.63 12.40
N TRP A 145 9.94 4.75 11.56
CA TRP A 145 8.56 5.01 11.98
C TRP A 145 8.01 3.97 12.97
N PHE A 146 8.54 2.75 12.91
CA PHE A 146 8.09 1.60 13.70
C PHE A 146 8.53 1.61 15.16
N ASP A 147 9.58 2.36 15.52
CA ASP A 147 10.08 2.42 16.91
C ASP A 147 9.02 3.01 17.85
N GLY A 148 8.33 4.07 17.40
CA GLY A 148 7.25 4.69 18.16
C GLY A 148 6.15 3.71 18.55
N VAL A 149 5.82 2.78 17.65
CA VAL A 149 4.82 1.73 17.88
C VAL A 149 5.38 0.61 18.75
N ALA A 150 6.60 0.16 18.48
CA ALA A 150 7.24 -0.92 19.25
C ALA A 150 7.36 -0.58 20.75
N TYR A 151 7.68 0.69 21.06
CA TYR A 151 7.89 1.17 22.43
C TYR A 151 6.69 1.88 23.07
N MET A 152 5.53 1.93 22.40
CA MET A 152 4.37 2.65 22.94
C MET A 152 3.88 2.04 24.26
N GLN A 153 3.54 2.91 25.22
CA GLN A 153 3.05 2.52 26.55
C GLN A 153 1.54 2.30 26.59
N ALA A 154 0.82 2.64 25.52
CA ALA A 154 -0.61 2.40 25.41
C ALA A 154 -0.93 0.91 25.60
N LYS A 155 -2.08 0.66 26.24
CA LYS A 155 -2.58 -0.68 26.53
C LYS A 155 -3.82 -0.95 25.70
N GLU A 156 -4.02 -2.21 25.35
CA GLU A 156 -5.25 -2.64 24.70
C GLU A 156 -6.51 -2.37 25.53
N PRO A 157 -7.65 -2.13 24.86
CA PRO A 157 -8.94 -2.07 25.53
C PRO A 157 -9.38 -3.46 26.02
N GLY A 158 -10.55 -3.53 26.67
CA GLY A 158 -11.12 -4.79 27.15
C GLY A 158 -11.33 -5.81 26.01
N LYS A 159 -11.31 -7.11 26.35
CA LYS A 159 -11.41 -8.21 25.37
C LYS A 159 -12.64 -8.13 24.44
N ALA A 160 -13.77 -7.62 24.94
CA ALA A 160 -14.98 -7.48 24.14
C ALA A 160 -14.84 -6.36 23.09
N VAL A 161 -14.22 -5.24 23.46
CA VAL A 161 -13.85 -4.16 22.51
C VAL A 161 -12.87 -4.66 21.46
N VAL A 162 -11.86 -5.44 21.85
CA VAL A 162 -10.92 -6.07 20.91
C VAL A 162 -11.66 -6.99 19.93
N ALA A 163 -12.58 -7.84 20.42
CA ALA A 163 -13.36 -8.72 19.57
C ALA A 163 -14.23 -7.93 18.56
N GLN A 164 -14.94 -6.90 19.03
CA GLN A 164 -15.75 -6.04 18.16
C GLN A 164 -14.90 -5.29 17.12
N ALA A 165 -13.74 -4.79 17.53
CA ALA A 165 -12.81 -4.10 16.63
C ALA A 165 -12.30 -5.03 15.51
N LYS A 166 -12.13 -6.33 15.78
CA LYS A 166 -11.71 -7.32 14.77
C LYS A 166 -12.77 -7.66 13.73
N ASP A 167 -14.04 -7.39 14.02
CA ASP A 167 -15.16 -7.57 13.09
C ASP A 167 -15.33 -6.38 12.12
N ALA A 168 -14.54 -5.31 12.28
CA ALA A 168 -14.58 -4.15 11.40
C ALA A 168 -14.40 -4.54 9.92
N SER A 169 -15.29 -4.02 9.07
CA SER A 169 -15.26 -4.23 7.63
C SER A 169 -14.21 -3.36 6.94
N VAL A 170 -13.33 -3.99 6.16
CA VAL A 170 -12.20 -3.31 5.50
C VAL A 170 -12.21 -3.54 3.99
N ALA A 171 -12.38 -2.47 3.21
CA ALA A 171 -12.15 -2.53 1.76
C ALA A 171 -10.66 -2.36 1.46
N ILE A 172 -10.05 -3.33 0.79
CA ILE A 172 -8.69 -3.23 0.25
C ILE A 172 -8.81 -2.91 -1.24
N VAL A 173 -8.59 -1.65 -1.61
CA VAL A 173 -8.75 -1.18 -3.00
C VAL A 173 -7.42 -1.34 -3.74
N GLY A 174 -7.31 -2.40 -4.52
CA GLY A 174 -6.15 -2.83 -5.29
C GLY A 174 -5.52 -4.13 -4.76
N GLY A 175 -5.34 -5.10 -5.66
CA GLY A 175 -4.71 -6.41 -5.42
C GLY A 175 -3.21 -6.42 -5.72
N GLY A 176 -2.52 -5.29 -5.56
CA GLY A 176 -1.06 -5.20 -5.66
C GLY A 176 -0.37 -5.81 -4.43
N MET A 177 0.97 -5.83 -4.42
CA MET A 177 1.73 -6.41 -3.30
C MET A 177 1.40 -5.80 -1.94
N SER A 178 1.14 -4.49 -1.88
CA SER A 178 0.76 -3.84 -0.63
C SER A 178 -0.63 -4.28 -0.15
N GLY A 179 -1.63 -4.36 -1.06
CA GLY A 179 -2.97 -4.87 -0.73
C GLY A 179 -2.97 -6.35 -0.32
N LEU A 180 -2.23 -7.19 -1.05
CA LEU A 180 -2.03 -8.60 -0.69
C LEU A 180 -1.36 -8.75 0.68
N MET A 181 -0.31 -7.97 0.94
CA MET A 181 0.36 -7.96 2.25
C MET A 181 -0.59 -7.51 3.36
N THR A 182 -1.40 -6.46 3.16
CA THR A 182 -2.41 -6.03 4.14
C THR A 182 -3.39 -7.14 4.46
N SER A 183 -3.88 -7.90 3.47
CA SER A 183 -4.79 -9.03 3.73
C SER A 183 -4.14 -10.10 4.62
N LEU A 184 -2.88 -10.46 4.35
CA LEU A 184 -2.12 -11.42 5.16
C LEU A 184 -1.89 -10.91 6.59
N LEU A 185 -1.60 -9.62 6.74
CA LEU A 185 -1.40 -8.99 8.04
C LEU A 185 -2.69 -8.98 8.88
N LEU A 186 -3.83 -8.61 8.28
CA LEU A 186 -5.13 -8.64 8.95
C LEU A 186 -5.52 -10.07 9.36
N GLU A 187 -5.35 -11.05 8.47
CA GLU A 187 -5.55 -12.46 8.78
C GLU A 187 -4.69 -12.92 9.95
N SER A 188 -3.42 -12.51 9.99
CA SER A 188 -2.48 -12.93 11.04
C SER A 188 -2.86 -12.48 12.45
N VAL A 189 -3.72 -11.46 12.57
CA VAL A 189 -4.20 -10.91 13.85
C VAL A 189 -5.67 -11.22 14.13
N GLY A 190 -6.30 -12.05 13.29
CA GLY A 190 -7.68 -12.51 13.45
C GLY A 190 -8.74 -11.54 12.94
N MET A 191 -8.36 -10.60 12.04
CA MET A 191 -9.31 -9.75 11.33
C MET A 191 -9.63 -10.36 9.97
N HIS A 192 -10.88 -10.81 9.81
CA HIS A 192 -11.30 -11.59 8.64
C HIS A 192 -12.30 -10.86 7.74
N ASN A 193 -12.90 -9.77 8.22
CA ASN A 193 -13.91 -9.02 7.47
C ASN A 193 -13.26 -8.01 6.51
N TRP A 194 -12.45 -8.50 5.58
CA TRP A 194 -11.81 -7.68 4.55
C TRP A 194 -12.16 -8.21 3.15
N HIS A 195 -12.15 -7.31 2.16
CA HIS A 195 -12.43 -7.65 0.77
C HIS A 195 -11.49 -6.89 -0.18
N ILE A 196 -10.84 -7.59 -1.10
CA ILE A 196 -9.96 -7.00 -2.12
C ILE A 196 -10.77 -6.67 -3.37
N ILE A 197 -10.66 -5.44 -3.85
CA ILE A 197 -11.26 -4.98 -5.10
C ILE A 197 -10.13 -4.62 -6.06
N GLU A 198 -9.96 -5.39 -7.14
CA GLU A 198 -8.86 -5.24 -8.09
C GLU A 198 -9.37 -4.89 -9.48
N SER A 199 -8.79 -3.82 -10.04
CA SER A 199 -9.20 -3.26 -11.33
C SER A 199 -8.88 -4.16 -12.52
N SER A 200 -7.84 -4.98 -12.43
CA SER A 200 -7.37 -5.85 -13.50
C SER A 200 -7.85 -7.29 -13.31
N GLY A 201 -7.58 -8.14 -14.32
CA GLY A 201 -7.92 -9.56 -14.29
C GLY A 201 -6.97 -10.42 -13.45
N ARG A 202 -6.08 -9.85 -12.62
CA ARG A 202 -5.12 -10.59 -11.81
C ARG A 202 -4.66 -9.79 -10.59
N VAL A 203 -4.12 -10.49 -9.59
CA VAL A 203 -3.38 -9.87 -8.48
C VAL A 203 -1.89 -9.67 -8.82
N GLY A 204 -1.19 -8.93 -7.97
CA GLY A 204 0.26 -8.68 -8.03
C GLY A 204 0.68 -7.31 -8.54
N GLY A 205 -0.27 -6.48 -9.01
CA GLY A 205 0.01 -5.11 -9.44
C GLY A 205 1.09 -5.05 -10.53
N ARG A 206 2.17 -4.32 -10.30
CA ARG A 206 3.29 -4.17 -11.25
C ARG A 206 4.19 -5.39 -11.40
N ILE A 207 4.10 -6.39 -10.51
CA ILE A 207 4.79 -7.67 -10.72
C ILE A 207 4.13 -8.36 -11.90
N ARG A 208 4.91 -8.65 -12.94
CA ARG A 208 4.42 -9.23 -14.20
C ARG A 208 5.50 -10.07 -14.85
N THR A 209 5.33 -11.38 -14.82
CA THR A 209 6.07 -12.29 -15.68
C THR A 209 5.21 -12.56 -16.92
N LYS A 210 5.85 -12.70 -18.08
CA LYS A 210 5.15 -13.11 -19.30
C LYS A 210 5.77 -14.35 -19.89
N TYR A 211 4.94 -15.38 -20.00
CA TYR A 211 5.24 -16.63 -20.66
C TYR A 211 4.85 -16.50 -22.12
N LEU A 212 5.82 -16.60 -23.02
CA LEU A 212 5.60 -16.48 -24.45
C LEU A 212 5.22 -17.85 -25.02
N ASN A 213 4.54 -17.86 -26.17
CA ASN A 213 4.09 -19.08 -26.83
C ASN A 213 3.22 -20.00 -25.94
N ASN A 214 2.43 -19.42 -25.03
CA ASN A 214 1.58 -20.15 -24.06
C ASN A 214 2.34 -21.20 -23.24
N THR A 215 3.61 -20.92 -22.94
CA THR A 215 4.48 -21.84 -22.20
C THR A 215 4.20 -21.82 -20.70
N HIS A 216 4.66 -22.86 -20.03
CA HIS A 216 4.63 -23.01 -18.58
C HIS A 216 5.96 -22.59 -17.93
N PRO A 217 5.98 -22.33 -16.61
CA PRO A 217 7.20 -21.91 -15.91
C PRO A 217 8.39 -22.86 -16.05
N ASP A 218 8.16 -24.17 -16.10
CA ASP A 218 9.16 -25.23 -16.26
C ASP A 218 9.78 -25.28 -17.67
N GLN A 219 9.21 -24.55 -18.64
CA GLN A 219 9.73 -24.45 -20.00
C GLN A 219 10.66 -23.25 -20.22
N TYR A 220 10.82 -22.38 -19.21
CA TYR A 220 11.78 -21.26 -19.20
C TYR A 220 11.71 -20.30 -20.41
N GLN A 221 10.54 -20.20 -21.04
CA GLN A 221 10.25 -19.30 -22.17
C GLN A 221 9.47 -18.08 -21.70
N TYR A 222 10.04 -17.36 -20.74
CA TYR A 222 9.39 -16.20 -20.13
C TYR A 222 10.37 -15.06 -19.89
N GLN A 223 9.80 -13.87 -19.66
CA GLN A 223 10.58 -12.74 -19.16
C GLN A 223 9.79 -11.90 -18.15
N GLU A 224 10.54 -11.28 -17.25
CA GLU A 224 10.04 -10.34 -16.24
C GLU A 224 9.78 -8.96 -16.88
N MET A 225 8.50 -8.66 -17.11
CA MET A 225 8.00 -7.40 -17.68
C MET A 225 7.68 -6.36 -16.61
N GLY A 226 7.57 -6.81 -15.36
CA GLY A 226 7.59 -5.99 -14.17
C GLY A 226 9.01 -5.81 -13.64
N PRO A 227 9.17 -5.71 -12.33
CA PRO A 227 10.48 -5.72 -11.70
C PRO A 227 11.29 -7.03 -12.07
N MET A 228 12.64 -7.17 -11.89
CA MET A 228 13.40 -8.40 -12.31
C MET A 228 14.37 -9.18 -11.36
N ARG A 229 15.05 -8.55 -10.40
CA ARG A 229 16.03 -9.11 -9.45
C ARG A 229 15.85 -8.66 -7.99
N PHE A 230 16.36 -9.42 -7.02
CA PHE A 230 16.49 -8.95 -5.64
C PHE A 230 17.95 -8.78 -5.25
N PRO A 231 18.40 -7.55 -4.95
CA PRO A 231 19.75 -7.32 -4.46
C PRO A 231 19.86 -7.86 -3.02
N VAL A 232 20.82 -8.76 -2.80
CA VAL A 232 21.06 -9.40 -1.49
C VAL A 232 22.29 -8.85 -0.80
N SER A 233 23.29 -8.41 -1.57
CA SER A 233 24.53 -7.85 -1.06
C SER A 233 25.21 -6.98 -2.12
N THR A 234 26.06 -6.05 -1.66
CA THR A 234 26.94 -5.24 -2.50
C THR A 234 28.39 -5.44 -2.07
N THR A 235 29.30 -5.61 -3.04
CA THR A 235 30.74 -5.73 -2.79
C THR A 235 31.46 -4.44 -3.21
N TYR A 236 32.21 -3.88 -2.27
CA TYR A 236 33.09 -2.73 -2.47
C TYR A 236 34.50 -3.24 -2.75
N ALA A 237 34.88 -3.27 -4.03
CA ALA A 237 36.16 -3.84 -4.47
C ALA A 237 37.37 -3.07 -3.93
N ASP A 238 37.24 -1.75 -3.76
CA ASP A 238 38.23 -0.85 -3.18
C ASP A 238 38.51 -1.16 -1.69
N LYS A 239 37.50 -1.62 -0.95
CA LYS A 239 37.61 -1.93 0.49
C LYS A 239 37.63 -3.43 0.80
N ASN A 240 37.55 -4.27 -0.23
CA ASN A 240 37.44 -5.74 -0.13
C ASN A 240 36.35 -6.18 0.88
N GLU A 241 35.21 -5.50 0.87
CA GLU A 241 34.13 -5.67 1.84
C GLU A 241 32.82 -6.00 1.12
N THR A 242 32.03 -6.93 1.66
CA THR A 242 30.68 -7.24 1.16
C THR A 242 29.66 -6.94 2.25
N LEU A 243 28.70 -6.09 1.94
CA LEU A 243 27.62 -5.70 2.84
C LEU A 243 26.30 -6.34 2.40
N GLU A 244 25.59 -6.95 3.35
CA GLU A 244 24.24 -7.47 3.11
C GLU A 244 23.20 -6.35 3.11
N ILE A 245 22.30 -6.37 2.14
CA ILE A 245 21.22 -5.40 2.01
C ILE A 245 20.05 -5.82 2.91
N GLN A 246 19.82 -5.08 3.99
CA GLN A 246 18.85 -5.48 5.02
C GLN A 246 17.39 -5.34 4.56
N GLY A 247 17.03 -4.29 3.82
CA GLY A 247 15.63 -4.01 3.45
C GLY A 247 14.96 -5.16 2.68
N HIS A 248 15.72 -5.83 1.81
CA HIS A 248 15.20 -6.93 0.99
C HIS A 248 14.88 -8.21 1.77
N LYS A 249 15.42 -8.38 2.98
CA LYS A 249 15.18 -9.56 3.84
C LYS A 249 13.69 -9.78 4.12
N MET A 250 12.90 -8.71 4.17
CA MET A 250 11.44 -8.78 4.33
C MET A 250 10.76 -9.55 3.20
N VAL A 251 11.26 -9.46 1.97
CA VAL A 251 10.65 -10.19 0.85
C VAL A 251 10.95 -11.69 0.92
N PHE A 252 12.15 -12.06 1.37
CA PHE A 252 12.51 -13.45 1.63
C PHE A 252 11.67 -14.02 2.78
N GLN A 253 11.51 -13.27 3.88
CA GLN A 253 10.61 -13.64 4.98
C GLN A 253 9.17 -13.86 4.50
N LEU A 254 8.64 -12.96 3.67
CA LEU A 254 7.29 -13.13 3.11
C LEU A 254 7.19 -14.43 2.30
N SER A 255 8.22 -14.73 1.53
CA SER A 255 8.27 -15.96 0.73
C SER A 255 8.27 -17.21 1.61
N ASP A 256 9.03 -17.21 2.72
CA ASP A 256 9.02 -18.30 3.70
C ASP A 256 7.64 -18.49 4.34
N VAL A 257 6.96 -17.39 4.69
CA VAL A 257 5.59 -17.42 5.24
C VAL A 257 4.62 -18.04 4.24
N LEU A 258 4.64 -17.58 2.99
CA LEU A 258 3.74 -18.09 1.95
C LEU A 258 4.04 -19.55 1.59
N ASN A 259 5.31 -19.94 1.52
CA ASN A 259 5.70 -21.34 1.32
C ASN A 259 5.17 -22.23 2.45
N LYS A 260 5.23 -21.77 3.71
CA LYS A 260 4.67 -22.49 4.85
C LYS A 260 3.15 -22.60 4.78
N LEU A 261 2.46 -21.54 4.36
CA LEU A 261 1.00 -21.55 4.17
C LEU A 261 0.56 -22.46 3.02
N ASN A 262 1.41 -22.66 2.02
CA ASN A 262 1.15 -23.46 0.83
C ASN A 262 1.90 -24.81 0.83
N THR A 263 2.15 -25.40 2.00
CA THR A 263 2.92 -26.67 2.11
C THR A 263 2.30 -27.80 1.26
N ASP A 264 0.99 -27.79 1.08
CA ASP A 264 0.25 -28.80 0.30
C ASP A 264 0.20 -28.49 -1.22
N TYR A 265 0.71 -27.33 -1.67
CA TYR A 265 0.64 -26.83 -3.04
C TYR A 265 2.05 -26.51 -3.60
N PRO A 266 2.86 -27.53 -3.92
CA PRO A 266 4.25 -27.34 -4.35
C PRO A 266 4.40 -26.49 -5.63
N GLU A 267 3.39 -26.42 -6.48
CA GLU A 267 3.33 -25.59 -7.68
C GLU A 267 3.27 -24.07 -7.38
N LEU A 268 2.94 -23.70 -6.15
CA LEU A 268 2.93 -22.32 -5.66
C LEU A 268 4.23 -21.94 -4.93
N ALA A 269 5.18 -22.87 -4.81
CA ALA A 269 6.43 -22.64 -4.11
C ALA A 269 7.20 -21.46 -4.73
N ILE A 270 7.57 -20.52 -3.88
CA ILE A 270 8.41 -19.38 -4.22
C ILE A 270 9.86 -19.82 -4.05
N ASN A 271 10.54 -20.00 -5.18
CA ASN A 271 11.95 -20.35 -5.24
C ASN A 271 12.75 -19.21 -5.86
N PHE A 272 13.83 -18.82 -5.19
CA PHE A 272 14.77 -17.82 -5.69
C PHE A 272 15.88 -18.47 -6.49
N ILE A 273 16.20 -17.87 -7.63
CA ILE A 273 17.34 -18.28 -8.46
C ILE A 273 18.45 -17.22 -8.37
N PRO A 274 19.73 -17.62 -8.45
CA PRO A 274 20.82 -16.67 -8.59
C PRO A 274 20.62 -15.79 -9.83
N PHE A 275 20.77 -14.48 -9.67
CA PHE A 275 20.68 -13.52 -10.77
C PHE A 275 22.08 -13.07 -11.19
N VAL A 276 22.40 -13.23 -12.47
CA VAL A 276 23.67 -12.76 -13.04
C VAL A 276 23.46 -11.33 -13.53
N GLN A 277 23.98 -10.35 -12.79
CA GLN A 277 23.85 -8.93 -13.14
C GLN A 277 24.88 -8.46 -14.17
N LYS A 278 26.14 -8.90 -14.01
CA LYS A 278 27.27 -8.45 -14.83
C LYS A 278 27.97 -9.66 -15.41
N ILE A 279 28.29 -9.60 -16.71
CA ILE A 279 29.16 -10.55 -17.39
C ILE A 279 29.92 -9.78 -18.48
N PRO A 280 31.18 -10.14 -18.81
CA PRO A 280 32.00 -9.32 -19.71
C PRO A 280 31.46 -9.22 -21.15
N ASN A 281 30.77 -10.26 -21.64
CA ASN A 281 30.38 -10.38 -23.04
C ASN A 281 29.05 -9.70 -23.41
N VAL A 282 28.37 -9.02 -22.47
CA VAL A 282 27.17 -8.22 -22.79
C VAL A 282 27.56 -6.99 -23.62
N PRO A 283 26.66 -6.48 -24.47
CA PRO A 283 26.95 -5.30 -25.28
C PRO A 283 27.17 -4.07 -24.39
N ALA A 284 28.05 -3.17 -24.84
CA ALA A 284 28.35 -1.92 -24.17
C ALA A 284 27.90 -0.70 -24.99
N SER A 285 27.62 0.40 -24.30
CA SER A 285 27.40 1.69 -24.93
C SER A 285 28.73 2.20 -25.47
N SER A 286 28.81 2.39 -26.78
CA SER A 286 30.06 2.63 -27.51
C SER A 286 30.14 4.01 -28.17
N GLY A 287 29.10 4.84 -27.97
CA GLY A 287 28.97 6.14 -28.65
C GLY A 287 28.87 6.04 -30.17
N GLY A 288 28.36 4.93 -30.69
CA GLY A 288 28.23 4.65 -32.12
C GLY A 288 29.44 3.95 -32.74
N TYR A 289 30.48 3.62 -31.97
CA TYR A 289 31.59 2.81 -32.47
C TYR A 289 31.11 1.39 -32.82
N ARG A 290 31.66 0.79 -33.87
CA ARG A 290 31.39 -0.60 -34.26
C ARG A 290 32.71 -1.32 -34.51
N LEU A 291 32.79 -2.57 -34.07
CA LEU A 291 33.93 -3.45 -34.33
C LEU A 291 34.10 -3.68 -35.86
N PRO A 292 35.25 -4.18 -36.33
CA PRO A 292 35.47 -4.43 -37.76
C PRO A 292 34.45 -5.38 -38.41
N ASN A 293 33.81 -6.24 -37.62
CA ASN A 293 32.72 -7.12 -38.04
C ASN A 293 31.35 -6.43 -38.08
N GLY A 294 31.27 -5.13 -37.74
CA GLY A 294 30.05 -4.32 -37.70
C GLY A 294 29.25 -4.41 -36.40
N LEU A 295 29.67 -5.25 -35.43
CA LEU A 295 28.94 -5.44 -34.17
C LEU A 295 29.26 -4.38 -33.13
N ILE A 296 28.38 -4.26 -32.14
CA ILE A 296 28.60 -3.44 -30.95
C ILE A 296 29.68 -4.11 -30.07
N PRO A 297 30.67 -3.37 -29.55
CA PRO A 297 31.67 -3.92 -28.64
C PRO A 297 31.03 -4.40 -27.34
N THR A 298 31.63 -5.42 -26.73
CA THR A 298 31.24 -5.91 -25.42
C THR A 298 31.82 -5.06 -24.30
N VAL A 299 31.33 -5.26 -23.07
CA VAL A 299 31.93 -4.65 -21.87
C VAL A 299 33.40 -5.05 -21.71
N ALA A 300 33.76 -6.29 -22.06
CA ALA A 300 35.14 -6.78 -22.06
C ALA A 300 36.00 -6.02 -23.08
N ASP A 301 35.52 -5.88 -24.32
CA ASP A 301 36.24 -5.17 -25.37
C ASP A 301 36.53 -3.73 -24.96
N VAL A 302 35.55 -3.05 -24.35
CA VAL A 302 35.70 -1.68 -23.85
C VAL A 302 36.68 -1.60 -22.67
N ALA A 303 36.67 -2.60 -21.77
CA ALA A 303 37.60 -2.66 -20.66
C ALA A 303 39.05 -2.87 -21.14
N ASP A 304 39.24 -3.72 -22.15
CA ASP A 304 40.54 -3.99 -22.75
C ASP A 304 41.03 -2.82 -23.63
N ASN A 305 40.11 -2.15 -24.31
CA ASN A 305 40.39 -1.00 -25.15
C ASN A 305 39.35 0.12 -24.97
N PRO A 306 39.62 1.07 -24.06
CA PRO A 306 38.71 2.20 -23.83
C PRO A 306 38.49 3.11 -25.06
N SER A 307 39.34 3.04 -26.09
CA SER A 307 39.15 3.81 -27.33
C SER A 307 37.97 3.33 -28.20
N LEU A 308 37.38 2.18 -27.87
CA LEU A 308 36.17 1.67 -28.52
C LEU A 308 34.89 2.40 -28.08
N VAL A 309 35.00 3.36 -27.15
CA VAL A 309 33.89 4.22 -26.75
C VAL A 309 34.14 5.62 -27.27
N TYR A 310 33.24 6.09 -28.13
CA TYR A 310 33.19 7.49 -28.48
C TYR A 310 32.46 8.27 -27.38
N ILE A 311 33.16 9.20 -26.75
CA ILE A 311 32.57 10.19 -25.85
C ILE A 311 32.76 11.54 -26.52
N SER A 312 31.65 12.23 -26.81
CA SER A 312 31.73 13.59 -27.36
C SER A 312 32.47 14.49 -26.38
N ALA A 313 33.48 15.22 -26.85
CA ALA A 313 34.26 16.08 -25.96
C ALA A 313 33.36 17.14 -25.31
N SER A 314 33.46 17.28 -23.99
CA SER A 314 32.88 18.44 -23.29
C SER A 314 33.52 19.72 -23.82
N PHE A 315 32.73 20.79 -23.91
CA PHE A 315 33.23 22.11 -24.29
C PHE A 315 34.32 22.64 -23.33
N ASN A 316 34.35 22.13 -22.08
CA ASN A 316 35.43 22.36 -21.12
C ASN A 316 35.75 21.06 -20.38
N ALA A 317 36.76 20.34 -20.88
CA ALA A 317 37.14 19.03 -20.37
C ALA A 317 37.56 19.04 -18.89
N THR A 318 38.32 20.05 -18.45
CA THR A 318 38.77 20.14 -17.05
C THR A 318 37.59 20.31 -16.11
N ALA A 319 36.65 21.20 -16.44
CA ALA A 319 35.45 21.40 -15.64
C ALA A 319 34.54 20.16 -15.63
N ALA A 320 34.48 19.40 -16.73
CA ALA A 320 33.71 18.16 -16.79
C ALA A 320 34.30 17.06 -15.92
N VAL A 321 35.63 16.89 -15.90
CA VAL A 321 36.29 15.91 -15.03
C VAL A 321 36.08 16.25 -13.56
N ASP A 322 36.27 17.53 -13.21
CA ASP A 322 36.04 18.05 -11.85
C ASP A 322 34.58 17.85 -11.40
N ALA A 323 33.61 18.22 -12.26
CA ALA A 323 32.20 18.01 -12.00
C ALA A 323 31.82 16.52 -11.92
N ALA A 324 32.41 15.64 -12.73
CA ALA A 324 32.17 14.21 -12.67
C ALA A 324 32.68 13.60 -11.35
N GLN A 325 33.85 14.04 -10.87
CA GLN A 325 34.33 13.65 -9.55
C GLN A 325 33.41 14.17 -8.45
N ALA A 326 32.97 15.43 -8.51
CA ALA A 326 32.03 15.98 -7.53
C ALA A 326 30.67 15.27 -7.55
N TYR A 327 30.18 14.89 -8.74
CA TYR A 327 28.97 14.09 -8.90
C TYR A 327 29.15 12.70 -8.27
N GLU A 328 30.27 12.03 -8.53
CA GLU A 328 30.60 10.76 -7.92
C GLU A 328 30.69 10.90 -6.40
N GLU A 329 31.38 11.90 -5.87
CA GLU A 329 31.47 12.17 -4.43
C GLU A 329 30.09 12.43 -3.79
N TYR A 330 29.17 13.08 -4.49
CA TYR A 330 27.81 13.34 -4.01
C TYR A 330 26.91 12.09 -4.06
N THR A 331 26.94 11.35 -5.17
CA THR A 331 26.11 10.16 -5.40
C THR A 331 26.63 8.89 -4.71
N THR A 332 27.94 8.80 -4.53
CA THR A 332 28.62 7.68 -3.86
C THR A 332 29.12 8.03 -2.47
N ALA A 333 28.82 9.25 -1.97
CA ALA A 333 29.26 9.81 -0.69
C ALA A 333 29.47 8.69 0.32
N ASN A 334 30.75 8.40 0.61
CA ASN A 334 31.30 7.14 1.12
C ASN A 334 30.65 6.55 2.40
N ASN A 335 29.66 7.23 2.98
CA ASN A 335 28.85 6.79 4.11
C ASN A 335 27.35 6.63 3.80
N ILE A 336 26.74 7.39 2.87
CA ILE A 336 25.29 7.33 2.62
C ILE A 336 24.91 6.00 1.97
N SER A 337 25.53 5.61 0.85
CA SER A 337 25.20 4.34 0.19
C SER A 337 25.42 3.12 1.12
N ARG A 338 26.41 3.19 2.00
CA ARG A 338 26.65 2.18 3.04
C ARG A 338 25.58 2.19 4.13
N GLN A 339 25.21 3.37 4.64
CA GLN A 339 24.13 3.53 5.62
C GLN A 339 22.79 3.05 5.05
N ILE A 340 22.52 3.32 3.77
CA ILE A 340 21.33 2.86 3.05
C ILE A 340 21.24 1.32 3.06
N ILE A 341 22.35 0.64 2.75
CA ILE A 341 22.44 -0.83 2.74
C ILE A 341 22.20 -1.41 4.14
N ALA A 342 22.77 -0.77 5.17
CA ALA A 342 22.70 -1.22 6.56
C ALA A 342 21.35 -0.89 7.23
N ASN A 343 20.87 0.34 7.11
CA ASN A 343 19.63 0.85 7.69
C ASN A 343 19.08 2.03 6.85
N MET A 344 18.22 1.68 5.90
CA MET A 344 17.51 2.61 5.01
C MET A 344 16.80 3.76 5.74
N TYR A 345 16.17 3.47 6.89
CA TYR A 345 15.35 4.44 7.61
C TYR A 345 16.20 5.52 8.29
N GLN A 346 17.31 5.11 8.91
CA GLN A 346 18.28 6.06 9.46
C GLN A 346 18.97 6.86 8.36
N ALA A 347 19.29 6.22 7.22
CA ALA A 347 19.88 6.90 6.08
C ALA A 347 18.92 7.96 5.48
N HIS A 348 17.63 7.63 5.35
CA HIS A 348 16.62 8.58 4.89
C HIS A 348 16.50 9.77 5.85
N LYS A 349 16.38 9.51 7.15
CA LYS A 349 16.33 10.56 8.17
C LYS A 349 17.55 11.49 8.10
N PHE A 350 18.75 10.89 8.07
CA PHE A 350 19.99 11.65 7.94
C PHE A 350 20.03 12.49 6.66
N ALA A 351 19.52 11.95 5.54
CA ALA A 351 19.45 12.66 4.27
C ALA A 351 18.49 13.86 4.33
N VAL A 352 17.33 13.72 4.97
CA VAL A 352 16.39 14.84 5.21
C VAL A 352 17.05 15.90 6.10
N ASP A 353 17.56 15.50 7.26
CA ASP A 353 18.15 16.43 8.25
C ASP A 353 19.39 17.17 7.70
N SER A 354 20.13 16.53 6.79
CA SER A 354 21.31 17.11 6.14
C SER A 354 20.98 17.85 4.83
N GLY A 355 19.71 17.92 4.43
CA GLY A 355 19.25 18.67 3.25
C GLY A 355 19.61 18.05 1.90
N TYR A 356 19.88 16.74 1.84
CA TYR A 356 20.22 16.06 0.59
C TYR A 356 19.05 16.07 -0.41
N PHE A 357 17.80 16.12 0.05
CA PHE A 357 16.61 16.22 -0.81
C PHE A 357 16.38 17.61 -1.41
N HIS A 358 17.12 18.63 -0.96
CA HIS A 358 16.97 20.00 -1.48
C HIS A 358 17.58 20.18 -2.88
N TRP A 359 18.38 19.21 -3.33
CA TRP A 359 19.07 19.28 -4.61
C TRP A 359 18.86 17.99 -5.40
N PRO A 360 18.38 18.04 -6.66
CA PRO A 360 18.58 16.93 -7.58
C PRO A 360 20.08 16.83 -7.88
N GLU A 361 20.58 15.69 -8.34
CA GLU A 361 22.03 15.49 -8.48
C GLU A 361 22.66 16.52 -9.44
N ALA A 362 21.99 16.82 -10.55
CA ALA A 362 22.34 17.91 -11.46
C ALA A 362 22.22 19.31 -10.79
N GLY A 363 21.20 19.54 -9.97
CA GLY A 363 21.00 20.80 -9.26
C GLY A 363 22.07 21.07 -8.21
N TYR A 364 22.61 20.02 -7.57
CA TYR A 364 23.73 20.15 -6.64
C TYR A 364 24.98 20.67 -7.35
N LEU A 365 25.35 20.06 -8.49
CA LEU A 365 26.46 20.53 -9.31
C LEU A 365 26.27 22.00 -9.72
N ARG A 366 25.06 22.35 -10.20
CA ARG A 366 24.78 23.69 -10.71
C ARG A 366 24.76 24.76 -9.62
N TYR A 367 23.98 24.54 -8.58
CA TYR A 367 23.63 25.61 -7.63
C TYR A 367 24.44 25.56 -6.35
N ALA A 368 24.83 24.37 -5.87
CA ALA A 368 25.66 24.25 -4.68
C ALA A 368 27.16 24.38 -5.04
N LEU A 369 27.59 23.78 -6.15
CA LEU A 369 28.99 23.82 -6.59
C LEU A 369 29.28 24.86 -7.67
N GLY A 370 28.26 25.45 -8.29
CA GLY A 370 28.42 26.56 -9.23
C GLY A 370 28.86 26.16 -10.64
N TYR A 371 28.74 24.89 -11.02
CA TYR A 371 29.00 24.47 -12.39
C TYR A 371 27.96 25.07 -13.35
N ASN A 372 28.39 25.39 -14.57
CA ASN A 372 27.47 25.93 -15.57
C ASN A 372 26.52 24.84 -16.11
N ASP A 373 25.45 25.29 -16.75
CA ASP A 373 24.35 24.46 -17.26
C ASP A 373 24.83 23.33 -18.19
N ASN A 374 25.78 23.61 -19.09
CA ASN A 374 26.25 22.62 -20.07
C ASN A 374 27.17 21.57 -19.41
N ILE A 375 28.05 21.96 -18.49
CA ILE A 375 28.86 20.97 -17.74
C ILE A 375 27.96 20.10 -16.85
N THR A 376 26.97 20.72 -16.21
CA THR A 376 26.01 20.02 -15.37
C THR A 376 25.24 18.98 -16.18
N ASP A 377 24.62 19.38 -17.30
CA ASP A 377 23.88 18.46 -18.18
C ASP A 377 24.78 17.37 -18.78
N TYR A 378 26.02 17.71 -19.13
CA TYR A 378 26.98 16.75 -19.66
C TYR A 378 27.37 15.66 -18.65
N VAL A 379 27.45 15.98 -17.36
CA VAL A 379 27.88 15.05 -16.30
C VAL A 379 26.70 14.30 -15.67
N ALA A 380 25.68 15.04 -15.24
CA ALA A 380 24.59 14.52 -14.44
C ALA A 380 23.27 14.41 -15.23
N GLY A 381 23.23 14.89 -16.47
CA GLY A 381 21.97 15.12 -17.18
C GLY A 381 21.22 16.35 -16.67
N SER A 382 20.03 16.54 -17.21
CA SER A 382 19.08 17.59 -16.80
C SER A 382 17.82 17.02 -16.14
N ASP A 383 17.86 15.75 -15.75
CA ASP A 383 16.80 15.15 -14.96
C ASP A 383 16.86 15.61 -13.50
N ASP A 384 15.75 15.36 -12.82
CA ASP A 384 15.52 15.69 -11.43
C ASP A 384 15.62 14.45 -10.54
N SER A 385 16.42 13.46 -10.96
CA SER A 385 16.62 12.26 -10.17
C SER A 385 17.23 12.60 -8.82
N LEU A 386 16.70 11.91 -7.82
CA LEU A 386 17.21 11.92 -6.46
C LEU A 386 18.08 10.68 -6.30
N ILE A 387 19.05 10.75 -5.39
CA ILE A 387 20.03 9.69 -5.08
C ILE A 387 19.41 8.30 -4.81
N TRP A 388 18.12 8.25 -4.52
CA TRP A 388 17.35 7.05 -4.20
C TRP A 388 16.81 6.30 -5.42
N ASP A 389 16.64 6.96 -6.56
CA ASP A 389 15.90 6.45 -7.72
C ASP A 389 16.71 5.40 -8.52
N SER A 390 18.04 5.38 -8.36
CA SER A 390 18.96 4.57 -9.17
C SER A 390 19.42 3.26 -8.53
N LEU A 391 19.05 2.98 -7.28
CA LEU A 391 19.85 2.03 -6.50
C LEU A 391 19.56 0.55 -6.79
N TYR A 392 18.40 0.17 -7.34
CA TYR A 392 18.02 -1.24 -7.45
C TYR A 392 16.95 -1.42 -8.61
N GLU A 393 16.57 -2.63 -9.12
CA GLU A 393 15.22 -2.99 -9.75
C GLU A 393 14.73 -4.49 -9.53
N GLY A 394 13.44 -4.95 -9.41
CA GLY A 394 13.16 -6.37 -8.93
C GLY A 394 11.84 -7.24 -8.88
N GLY A 395 11.62 -8.39 -9.61
CA GLY A 395 10.29 -9.07 -9.90
C GLY A 395 10.31 -10.48 -10.56
N LEU A 396 9.17 -11.22 -10.53
CA LEU A 396 8.89 -12.29 -9.51
C LEU A 396 7.43 -12.82 -9.43
N GLU A 397 6.74 -13.17 -10.53
CA GLU A 397 5.29 -13.51 -10.48
C GLU A 397 4.90 -14.69 -9.57
N SER A 398 5.82 -15.56 -9.15
CA SER A 398 5.55 -16.60 -8.14
C SER A 398 5.06 -16.01 -6.81
N LEU A 399 5.55 -14.83 -6.42
CA LEU A 399 5.21 -14.19 -5.15
C LEU A 399 3.72 -13.83 -5.04
N PRO A 400 3.11 -13.02 -5.93
CA PRO A 400 1.68 -12.72 -5.86
C PRO A 400 0.81 -13.95 -6.13
N ARG A 401 1.29 -14.93 -6.92
CA ARG A 401 0.56 -16.18 -7.18
C ARG A 401 0.35 -17.00 -5.91
N ALA A 402 1.35 -17.06 -5.03
CA ALA A 402 1.27 -17.80 -3.77
C ALA A 402 0.24 -17.20 -2.77
N PHE A 403 -0.19 -15.94 -2.96
CA PHE A 403 -1.30 -15.39 -2.19
C PHE A 403 -2.67 -15.88 -2.66
N TRP A 404 -2.79 -16.27 -3.94
CA TRP A 404 -4.09 -16.47 -4.58
C TRP A 404 -5.02 -17.44 -3.81
N PRO A 405 -4.57 -18.62 -3.34
CA PRO A 405 -5.45 -19.52 -2.58
C PRO A 405 -6.02 -18.91 -1.30
N HIS A 406 -5.33 -17.93 -0.72
CA HIS A 406 -5.69 -17.31 0.56
C HIS A 406 -6.61 -16.09 0.40
N VAL A 407 -6.72 -15.54 -0.81
CA VAL A 407 -7.50 -14.32 -1.07
C VAL A 407 -8.63 -14.51 -2.08
N ALA A 408 -8.63 -15.60 -2.85
CA ALA A 408 -9.55 -15.80 -3.99
C ALA A 408 -11.03 -15.69 -3.61
N ASN A 409 -11.42 -16.17 -2.42
CA ASN A 409 -12.80 -16.12 -1.94
C ASN A 409 -13.24 -14.74 -1.44
N ARG A 410 -12.31 -13.78 -1.30
CA ARG A 410 -12.53 -12.41 -0.82
C ARG A 410 -11.89 -11.39 -1.76
N THR A 411 -11.81 -11.72 -3.04
CA THR A 411 -11.26 -10.85 -4.08
C THR A 411 -12.21 -10.75 -5.26
N THR A 412 -12.55 -9.53 -5.65
CA THR A 412 -13.25 -9.25 -6.91
C THR A 412 -12.28 -8.66 -7.91
N LEU A 413 -12.02 -9.39 -9.00
CA LEU A 413 -11.19 -8.95 -10.13
C LEU A 413 -12.03 -8.17 -11.15
N ASN A 414 -11.34 -7.48 -12.08
CA ASN A 414 -11.95 -6.67 -13.14
C ASN A 414 -12.92 -5.61 -12.63
N ARG A 415 -12.65 -5.07 -11.45
CA ARG A 415 -13.55 -4.13 -10.77
C ARG A 415 -12.85 -2.80 -10.53
N LYS A 416 -13.24 -1.80 -11.34
CA LYS A 416 -12.70 -0.45 -11.27
C LYS A 416 -13.45 0.35 -10.23
N ILE A 417 -12.69 0.98 -9.34
CA ILE A 417 -13.20 2.00 -8.42
C ILE A 417 -13.04 3.37 -9.07
N GLU A 418 -14.03 4.22 -8.84
CA GLU A 418 -14.12 5.57 -9.41
C GLU A 418 -14.12 6.65 -8.34
N GLY A 419 -14.22 6.28 -7.07
CA GLY A 419 -14.39 7.24 -6.01
C GLY A 419 -14.49 6.61 -4.64
N LEU A 420 -14.31 7.47 -3.64
CA LEU A 420 -14.67 7.20 -2.26
C LEU A 420 -15.63 8.29 -1.80
N SER A 421 -16.59 7.96 -0.95
CA SER A 421 -17.46 8.96 -0.32
C SER A 421 -17.69 8.65 1.15
N PHE A 422 -17.37 9.60 2.01
CA PHE A 422 -17.57 9.46 3.46
C PHE A 422 -19.02 9.76 3.82
N ASN A 423 -19.64 8.85 4.57
CA ASN A 423 -20.99 9.05 5.09
C ASN A 423 -20.91 9.55 6.53
N GLU A 424 -21.21 10.83 6.75
CA GLU A 424 -21.20 11.42 8.09
C GLU A 424 -22.22 10.80 9.05
N THR A 425 -23.31 10.22 8.53
CA THR A 425 -24.36 9.62 9.36
C THR A 425 -23.95 8.26 9.89
N SER A 426 -23.37 7.39 9.04
CA SER A 426 -22.89 6.08 9.47
C SER A 426 -21.47 6.11 10.02
N GLY A 427 -20.70 7.17 9.73
CA GLY A 427 -19.28 7.27 10.07
C GLY A 427 -18.38 6.34 9.25
N LYS A 428 -18.91 5.79 8.15
CA LYS A 428 -18.28 4.80 7.27
C LYS A 428 -17.81 5.41 5.96
N ILE A 429 -16.90 4.72 5.28
CA ILE A 429 -16.41 5.10 3.95
C ILE A 429 -17.05 4.19 2.90
N ALA A 430 -17.65 4.79 1.88
CA ALA A 430 -18.19 4.06 0.76
C ALA A 430 -17.19 3.99 -0.39
N VAL A 431 -17.05 2.80 -0.96
CA VAL A 431 -16.31 2.57 -2.20
C VAL A 431 -17.29 2.68 -3.37
N ASN A 432 -16.99 3.59 -4.30
CA ASN A 432 -17.88 3.95 -5.40
C ASN A 432 -17.43 3.27 -6.70
N ARG A 433 -18.38 2.63 -7.38
CA ARG A 433 -18.14 1.93 -8.65
C ARG A 433 -19.31 2.07 -9.62
N ARG A 434 -19.06 1.75 -10.88
CA ARG A 434 -20.09 1.59 -11.91
C ARG A 434 -20.01 0.19 -12.51
N GLU A 435 -21.17 -0.38 -12.80
CA GLU A 435 -21.23 -1.60 -13.62
C GLU A 435 -21.18 -1.25 -15.10
N ASP A 436 -21.89 -0.19 -15.51
CA ASP A 436 -21.84 0.36 -16.87
C ASP A 436 -21.06 1.69 -16.87
N VAL A 437 -20.06 1.80 -17.75
CA VAL A 437 -19.22 3.00 -17.90
C VAL A 437 -20.01 4.26 -18.28
N MET A 438 -21.21 4.11 -18.84
CA MET A 438 -22.10 5.23 -19.20
C MET A 438 -23.15 5.54 -18.13
N GLN A 439 -23.21 4.76 -17.05
CA GLN A 439 -24.11 4.99 -15.93
C GLN A 439 -23.81 6.35 -15.29
N LEU A 440 -24.82 7.12 -14.91
CA LEU A 440 -24.65 8.44 -14.29
C LEU A 440 -24.43 8.39 -12.78
N ASP A 441 -25.11 7.49 -12.08
CA ASP A 441 -24.97 7.30 -10.63
C ASP A 441 -24.08 6.09 -10.31
N SER A 442 -23.14 6.26 -9.38
CA SER A 442 -22.29 5.15 -8.94
C SER A 442 -23.01 4.30 -7.88
N GLU A 443 -22.80 2.99 -7.94
CA GLU A 443 -23.11 2.09 -6.83
C GLU A 443 -22.11 2.30 -5.70
N ARG A 444 -22.59 2.18 -4.46
CA ARG A 444 -21.83 2.46 -3.25
C ARG A 444 -21.90 1.28 -2.31
N GLU A 445 -20.75 0.87 -1.80
CA GLU A 445 -20.65 -0.18 -0.78
C GLU A 445 -19.89 0.37 0.42
N GLU A 446 -20.50 0.36 1.61
CA GLU A 446 -19.95 0.95 2.83
C GLU A 446 -19.08 -0.02 3.61
N TYR A 447 -17.95 0.48 4.09
CA TYR A 447 -16.97 -0.21 4.92
C TYR A 447 -16.58 0.67 6.11
N ASP A 448 -16.14 0.05 7.21
CA ASP A 448 -15.64 0.80 8.37
C ASP A 448 -14.32 1.52 8.02
N TYR A 449 -13.48 0.90 7.17
CA TYR A 449 -12.26 1.51 6.62
C TYR A 449 -12.01 1.11 5.16
N ALA A 450 -11.32 1.99 4.43
CA ALA A 450 -10.80 1.73 3.09
C ALA A 450 -9.28 1.85 3.10
N VAL A 451 -8.59 0.76 2.80
CA VAL A 451 -7.15 0.72 2.58
C VAL A 451 -6.89 0.75 1.08
N VAL A 452 -6.42 1.89 0.58
CA VAL A 452 -6.25 2.14 -0.86
C VAL A 452 -4.81 1.85 -1.25
N SER A 453 -4.61 0.76 -2.00
CA SER A 453 -3.30 0.38 -2.56
C SER A 453 -3.08 0.83 -4.01
N ALA A 454 -4.13 1.34 -4.65
CA ALA A 454 -4.07 1.91 -5.99
C ALA A 454 -3.10 3.10 -6.04
N PRO A 455 -2.28 3.24 -7.11
CA PRO A 455 -1.34 4.35 -7.20
C PRO A 455 -2.06 5.69 -7.39
N PHE A 456 -1.45 6.77 -6.90
CA PHE A 456 -1.98 8.13 -7.05
C PHE A 456 -2.17 8.59 -8.50
N SER A 457 -1.45 8.00 -9.45
CA SER A 457 -1.67 8.18 -10.88
C SER A 457 -3.09 7.76 -11.34
N LYS A 458 -3.75 6.86 -10.60
CA LYS A 458 -5.15 6.45 -10.81
C LYS A 458 -6.10 7.09 -9.83
N VAL A 459 -5.74 7.16 -8.54
CA VAL A 459 -6.59 7.77 -7.51
C VAL A 459 -6.90 9.24 -7.82
N ARG A 460 -6.00 9.99 -8.48
CA ARG A 460 -6.28 11.39 -8.87
C ARG A 460 -7.41 11.56 -9.90
N LEU A 461 -7.89 10.48 -10.49
CA LEU A 461 -9.03 10.47 -11.40
C LEU A 461 -10.35 10.16 -10.69
N TRP A 462 -10.31 9.88 -9.39
CA TRP A 462 -11.46 9.50 -8.61
C TRP A 462 -12.22 10.70 -8.06
N ASP A 463 -13.52 10.54 -7.83
CA ASP A 463 -14.31 11.45 -7.01
C ASP A 463 -14.06 11.13 -5.53
N MET A 464 -13.49 12.07 -4.79
CA MET A 464 -12.92 11.82 -3.46
C MET A 464 -13.50 12.79 -2.42
N PRO A 465 -13.51 12.40 -1.12
CA PRO A 465 -13.77 13.34 -0.04
C PRO A 465 -12.77 14.50 -0.07
N GLN A 466 -13.14 15.62 0.54
CA GLN A 466 -12.24 16.77 0.65
C GLN A 466 -11.17 16.54 1.72
N TYR A 467 -10.13 15.79 1.36
CA TYR A 467 -8.94 15.59 2.19
C TYR A 467 -8.21 16.89 2.48
N SER A 468 -7.30 16.83 3.47
CA SER A 468 -6.38 17.91 3.77
C SER A 468 -5.65 18.42 2.53
N SER A 469 -5.26 19.70 2.53
CA SER A 469 -4.54 20.31 1.41
C SER A 469 -3.27 19.54 1.05
N LEU A 470 -2.56 19.00 2.06
CA LEU A 470 -1.33 18.26 1.84
C LEU A 470 -1.58 16.92 1.14
N LEU A 471 -2.53 16.13 1.63
CA LEU A 471 -2.90 14.85 1.03
C LEU A 471 -3.52 15.03 -0.37
N SER A 472 -4.38 16.03 -0.54
CA SER A 472 -4.98 16.38 -1.84
C SER A 472 -3.92 16.75 -2.88
N ARG A 473 -2.89 17.51 -2.50
CA ARG A 473 -1.76 17.82 -3.39
C ARG A 473 -0.89 16.60 -3.66
N ALA A 474 -0.65 15.74 -2.67
CA ALA A 474 0.08 14.49 -2.86
C ALA A 474 -0.61 13.61 -3.91
N ILE A 475 -1.91 13.37 -3.77
CA ILE A 475 -2.70 12.57 -4.71
C ILE A 475 -2.64 13.17 -6.12
N SER A 476 -2.91 14.48 -6.25
CA SER A 476 -3.03 15.14 -7.55
C SER A 476 -1.71 15.38 -8.27
N THR A 477 -0.59 15.55 -7.56
CA THR A 477 0.67 16.04 -8.16
C THR A 477 1.88 15.13 -8.00
N MET A 478 1.81 14.05 -7.19
CA MET A 478 2.92 13.10 -7.07
C MET A 478 3.37 12.62 -8.45
N ASN A 479 4.67 12.76 -8.76
CA ASN A 479 5.21 12.38 -10.05
C ASN A 479 5.49 10.87 -10.12
N TYR A 480 5.41 10.32 -11.34
CA TYR A 480 5.67 8.92 -11.63
C TYR A 480 6.60 8.80 -12.83
N ALA A 481 7.70 8.08 -12.64
CA ALA A 481 8.59 7.69 -13.72
C ALA A 481 7.94 6.68 -14.66
N GLN A 482 8.54 6.54 -15.83
CA GLN A 482 8.01 5.73 -16.91
C GLN A 482 9.07 4.75 -17.39
N SER A 483 8.61 3.57 -17.78
CA SER A 483 9.47 2.54 -18.31
C SER A 483 8.70 1.67 -19.31
N CYS A 484 9.43 1.14 -20.28
CA CYS A 484 8.91 0.12 -21.17
C CYS A 484 9.92 -1.01 -21.36
N LYS A 485 9.37 -2.21 -21.52
CA LYS A 485 10.09 -3.44 -21.78
C LYS A 485 9.58 -4.11 -23.04
N ILE A 486 10.51 -4.67 -23.80
CA ILE A 486 10.20 -5.63 -24.86
C ILE A 486 11.01 -6.90 -24.63
N SER A 487 10.30 -8.02 -24.57
CA SER A 487 10.89 -9.34 -24.63
C SER A 487 10.72 -9.95 -26.02
N LEU A 488 11.74 -10.63 -26.54
CA LEU A 488 11.70 -11.33 -27.82
C LEU A 488 11.96 -12.82 -27.60
N HIS A 489 11.18 -13.65 -28.28
CA HIS A 489 11.30 -15.10 -28.28
C HIS A 489 12.17 -15.56 -29.46
N PHE A 490 13.12 -16.46 -29.18
CA PHE A 490 14.03 -17.02 -30.17
C PHE A 490 13.96 -18.55 -30.18
N LYS A 491 14.12 -19.15 -31.37
CA LYS A 491 14.13 -20.62 -31.60
C LYS A 491 15.19 -21.33 -30.77
N LYS A 492 16.33 -20.66 -30.54
CA LYS A 492 17.44 -21.14 -29.73
C LYS A 492 18.04 -20.00 -28.91
N ARG A 493 18.71 -20.37 -27.82
CA ARG A 493 19.54 -19.49 -26.99
C ARG A 493 20.88 -19.16 -27.67
N PHE A 494 20.82 -18.67 -28.90
CA PHE A 494 22.00 -18.54 -29.76
C PHE A 494 23.11 -17.68 -29.13
N TRP A 495 22.76 -16.69 -28.31
CA TRP A 495 23.70 -15.83 -27.56
C TRP A 495 24.63 -16.62 -26.62
N GLU A 496 24.27 -17.83 -26.21
CA GLU A 496 25.12 -18.71 -25.38
C GLU A 496 26.16 -19.50 -26.19
N TYR A 497 26.03 -19.53 -27.52
CA TYR A 497 26.83 -20.40 -28.41
C TYR A 497 27.56 -19.64 -29.53
N GLN A 498 27.58 -18.30 -29.46
CA GLN A 498 28.45 -17.49 -30.33
C GLN A 498 29.90 -17.54 -29.82
N ASP A 499 30.84 -17.04 -30.65
CA ASP A 499 32.26 -16.97 -30.30
C ASP A 499 32.51 -16.24 -28.97
N GLN A 500 31.69 -15.23 -28.67
CA GLN A 500 31.63 -14.53 -27.38
C GLN A 500 30.31 -14.90 -26.68
N PRO A 501 30.29 -15.97 -25.87
CA PRO A 501 29.05 -16.47 -25.27
C PRO A 501 28.57 -15.57 -24.13
N ILE A 502 27.26 -15.41 -24.01
CA ILE A 502 26.60 -14.59 -22.97
C ILE A 502 25.75 -15.49 -22.07
N PHE A 503 26.11 -15.60 -20.79
CA PHE A 503 25.41 -16.41 -19.79
C PHE A 503 24.75 -15.52 -18.72
N GLY A 504 23.60 -14.94 -19.06
CA GLY A 504 22.93 -13.94 -18.23
C GLY A 504 23.52 -12.52 -18.39
N GLY A 505 23.23 -11.62 -17.45
CA GLY A 505 23.73 -10.24 -17.47
C GLY A 505 22.85 -9.25 -18.22
N CYS A 506 23.05 -7.97 -17.93
CA CYS A 506 22.44 -6.84 -18.62
C CYS A 506 23.51 -5.91 -19.17
N GLY A 507 23.42 -5.56 -20.45
CA GLY A 507 24.30 -4.59 -21.10
C GLY A 507 23.51 -3.37 -21.56
N SER A 508 24.04 -2.16 -21.32
CA SER A 508 23.49 -0.93 -21.88
C SER A 508 23.96 -0.75 -23.32
N VAL A 509 23.09 -0.26 -24.19
CA VAL A 509 23.41 -0.02 -25.60
C VAL A 509 23.13 1.43 -26.00
N ASP A 510 23.93 1.95 -26.93
CA ASP A 510 23.79 3.30 -27.50
C ASP A 510 22.75 3.38 -28.64
N LEU A 511 21.97 2.32 -28.84
CA LEU A 511 20.95 2.25 -29.87
C LEU A 511 19.69 3.03 -29.44
N PRO A 512 19.20 3.98 -30.27
CA PRO A 512 18.02 4.76 -29.94
C PRO A 512 16.80 3.88 -29.62
N GLY A 513 16.18 4.13 -28.47
CA GLY A 513 14.94 3.44 -28.06
C GLY A 513 15.12 2.06 -27.42
N ILE A 514 16.35 1.62 -27.15
CA ILE A 514 16.61 0.28 -26.58
C ILE A 514 16.93 0.31 -25.08
N GLY A 515 17.77 1.25 -24.63
CA GLY A 515 18.23 1.29 -23.24
C GLY A 515 19.17 0.12 -22.95
N SER A 516 18.67 -0.93 -22.30
CA SER A 516 19.44 -2.11 -21.92
C SER A 516 18.89 -3.41 -22.53
N VAL A 517 19.79 -4.36 -22.77
CA VAL A 517 19.48 -5.74 -23.16
C VAL A 517 19.88 -6.68 -22.04
N CYS A 518 18.93 -7.48 -21.54
CA CYS A 518 19.16 -8.41 -20.44
C CYS A 518 18.86 -9.86 -20.86
N TYR A 519 19.82 -10.74 -20.59
CA TYR A 519 19.74 -12.16 -20.92
C TYR A 519 19.30 -12.98 -19.69
N PRO A 520 18.54 -14.07 -19.88
CA PRO A 520 18.06 -14.87 -18.76
C PRO A 520 19.19 -15.44 -17.91
N SER A 521 19.05 -15.34 -16.59
CA SER A 521 19.96 -15.98 -15.61
C SER A 521 19.55 -17.43 -15.28
N PHE A 522 18.60 -17.98 -16.03
CA PHE A 522 18.05 -19.32 -15.84
C PHE A 522 18.12 -20.13 -17.12
N ASN A 523 18.07 -21.46 -16.95
CA ASN A 523 18.16 -22.44 -18.03
C ASN A 523 19.38 -22.22 -18.95
N ILE A 524 20.52 -21.89 -18.32
CA ILE A 524 21.80 -21.64 -18.98
C ILE A 524 22.32 -22.94 -19.61
N ASN A 525 22.94 -22.84 -20.80
CA ASN A 525 23.41 -23.96 -21.63
C ASN A 525 22.29 -24.86 -22.16
N ALA A 526 21.04 -24.39 -22.15
CA ALA A 526 19.96 -25.10 -22.81
C ALA A 526 20.02 -24.92 -24.33
N THR A 527 19.58 -25.94 -25.08
CA THR A 527 19.60 -25.93 -26.55
C THR A 527 18.25 -25.55 -27.16
N GLY A 528 17.21 -25.46 -26.33
CA GLY A 528 15.85 -25.11 -26.73
C GLY A 528 15.61 -23.60 -26.90
N PRO A 529 14.35 -23.20 -27.09
CA PRO A 529 13.97 -21.80 -27.22
C PRO A 529 14.31 -20.96 -25.97
N GLY A 530 14.42 -19.66 -26.15
CA GLY A 530 14.67 -18.73 -25.05
C GLY A 530 14.13 -17.34 -25.33
N VAL A 531 13.88 -16.60 -24.26
CA VAL A 531 13.32 -15.25 -24.31
C VAL A 531 14.35 -14.25 -23.78
N VAL A 532 14.67 -13.22 -24.54
CA VAL A 532 15.58 -12.14 -24.13
C VAL A 532 14.77 -10.90 -23.80
N LEU A 533 15.12 -10.17 -22.74
CA LEU A 533 14.63 -8.80 -22.57
C LEU A 533 15.46 -7.91 -23.49
N ALA A 534 14.98 -7.78 -24.73
CA ALA A 534 15.71 -7.15 -25.82
C ALA A 534 15.67 -5.62 -25.78
N SER A 535 14.79 -5.03 -24.96
CA SER A 535 14.80 -3.61 -24.64
C SER A 535 14.25 -3.40 -23.25
N TYR A 536 14.96 -2.60 -22.48
CA TYR A 536 14.53 -2.07 -21.20
C TYR A 536 14.97 -0.62 -21.10
N ILE A 537 13.99 0.28 -21.17
CA ILE A 537 14.24 1.71 -21.28
C ILE A 537 13.30 2.47 -20.34
N SER A 538 13.84 3.51 -19.70
CA SER A 538 13.15 4.29 -18.68
C SER A 538 13.26 5.79 -18.95
N GLY A 539 12.53 6.60 -18.19
CA GLY A 539 12.57 8.06 -18.26
C GLY A 539 12.00 8.64 -19.56
N THR A 540 12.59 9.76 -20.00
CA THR A 540 12.14 10.49 -21.19
C THR A 540 12.13 9.66 -22.48
N PRO A 541 13.16 8.85 -22.78
CA PRO A 541 13.12 7.96 -23.95
C PRO A 541 11.97 6.94 -23.90
N ALA A 542 11.62 6.41 -22.71
CA ALA A 542 10.48 5.52 -22.54
C ALA A 542 9.14 6.17 -22.89
N ARG A 543 9.00 7.49 -22.70
CA ARG A 543 7.81 8.23 -23.16
C ARG A 543 7.70 8.21 -24.68
N SER A 544 8.80 8.37 -25.40
CA SER A 544 8.80 8.44 -26.86
C SER A 544 8.44 7.09 -27.48
N ILE A 545 9.07 6.00 -27.02
CA ILE A 545 8.79 4.64 -27.51
C ILE A 545 7.43 4.10 -27.06
N ALA A 546 6.85 4.60 -25.96
CA ALA A 546 5.48 4.27 -25.57
C ALA A 546 4.44 4.74 -26.59
N ALA A 547 4.72 5.82 -27.33
CA ALA A 547 3.84 6.38 -28.36
C ALA A 547 3.90 5.63 -29.71
N LEU A 548 4.91 4.77 -29.91
CA LEU A 548 4.99 3.94 -31.11
C LEU A 548 3.90 2.87 -31.12
N SER A 549 3.52 2.43 -32.33
CA SER A 549 2.80 1.18 -32.49
C SER A 549 3.63 0.03 -31.92
N THR A 550 2.96 -1.05 -31.52
CA THR A 550 3.67 -2.23 -31.00
C THR A 550 4.59 -2.81 -32.07
N GLU A 551 4.13 -2.85 -33.31
CA GLU A 551 4.82 -3.39 -34.47
C GLU A 551 6.10 -2.59 -34.79
N ASP A 552 6.03 -1.25 -34.80
CA ASP A 552 7.20 -0.41 -35.04
C ASP A 552 8.23 -0.55 -33.92
N HIS A 553 7.79 -0.63 -32.66
CA HIS A 553 8.69 -0.79 -31.53
C HIS A 553 9.38 -2.16 -31.56
N VAL A 554 8.64 -3.25 -31.86
CA VAL A 554 9.21 -4.59 -32.01
C VAL A 554 10.19 -4.64 -33.18
N ALA A 555 9.84 -4.05 -34.32
CA ALA A 555 10.73 -4.01 -35.48
C ALA A 555 12.01 -3.21 -35.20
N LEU A 556 11.91 -2.11 -34.44
CA LEU A 556 13.08 -1.36 -33.96
C LEU A 556 13.99 -2.24 -33.09
N VAL A 557 13.41 -2.94 -32.11
CA VAL A 557 14.18 -3.81 -31.21
C VAL A 557 14.81 -4.99 -31.96
N LEU A 558 14.11 -5.61 -32.90
CA LEU A 558 14.68 -6.70 -33.69
C LEU A 558 15.86 -6.23 -34.56
N ARG A 559 15.75 -5.07 -35.22
CA ARG A 559 16.88 -4.47 -35.95
C ARG A 559 18.07 -4.18 -35.04
N SER A 560 17.81 -3.77 -33.80
CA SER A 560 18.85 -3.57 -32.79
C SER A 560 19.52 -4.87 -32.37
N MET A 561 18.77 -5.96 -32.20
CA MET A 561 19.35 -7.28 -31.92
C MET A 561 20.26 -7.78 -33.05
N VAL A 562 19.96 -7.43 -34.31
CA VAL A 562 20.85 -7.71 -35.45
C VAL A 562 22.15 -6.91 -35.37
N GLN A 563 22.11 -5.66 -34.91
CA GLN A 563 23.33 -4.87 -34.70
C GLN A 563 24.19 -5.40 -33.54
N ILE A 564 23.55 -6.01 -32.53
CA ILE A 564 24.24 -6.59 -31.38
C ILE A 564 24.86 -7.95 -31.73
N HIS A 565 24.09 -8.83 -32.37
CA HIS A 565 24.48 -10.24 -32.55
C HIS A 565 24.76 -10.67 -33.99
N GLY A 566 24.51 -9.80 -34.97
CA GLY A 566 24.54 -10.13 -36.39
C GLY A 566 23.25 -10.78 -36.90
N ASN A 567 23.29 -11.26 -38.15
CA ASN A 567 22.12 -11.82 -38.85
C ASN A 567 21.50 -13.04 -38.17
N ILE A 568 22.26 -13.74 -37.31
CA ILE A 568 21.74 -14.87 -36.53
C ILE A 568 20.54 -14.46 -35.66
N ALA A 569 20.46 -13.21 -35.21
CA ALA A 569 19.30 -12.72 -34.48
C ALA A 569 18.00 -12.80 -35.31
N THR A 570 18.06 -12.49 -36.61
CA THR A 570 16.90 -12.63 -37.50
C THR A 570 16.61 -14.09 -37.83
N GLU A 571 17.65 -14.92 -38.06
CA GLU A 571 17.49 -16.34 -38.35
C GLU A 571 16.84 -17.11 -37.19
N GLN A 572 17.16 -16.72 -35.95
CA GLN A 572 16.63 -17.35 -34.74
C GLN A 572 15.33 -16.70 -34.26
N TYR A 573 14.98 -15.51 -34.75
CA TYR A 573 13.70 -14.90 -34.43
C TYR A 573 12.57 -15.70 -35.10
N THR A 574 11.50 -15.97 -34.36
CA THR A 574 10.42 -16.84 -34.83
C THR A 574 9.43 -16.06 -35.69
N ASP A 575 9.43 -16.31 -37.00
CA ASP A 575 8.34 -15.98 -37.93
C ASP A 575 7.30 -17.10 -38.04
N GLU A 576 7.62 -18.30 -37.52
CA GLU A 576 6.77 -19.49 -37.52
C GLU A 576 5.60 -19.43 -36.52
N PHE A 577 5.67 -18.55 -35.52
CA PHE A 577 4.61 -18.36 -34.54
C PHE A 577 3.78 -17.10 -34.85
N PRO A 578 2.48 -17.08 -34.49
CA PRO A 578 1.68 -15.87 -34.55
C PRO A 578 2.37 -14.72 -33.82
N LEU A 579 2.16 -13.49 -34.29
CA LEU A 579 2.80 -12.27 -33.77
C LEU A 579 2.76 -12.16 -32.22
N TYR A 580 1.67 -12.62 -31.59
CA TYR A 580 1.46 -12.62 -30.13
C TYR A 580 2.35 -13.60 -29.35
N ALA A 581 3.00 -14.56 -30.01
CA ALA A 581 3.84 -15.59 -29.40
C ALA A 581 5.34 -15.31 -29.56
N SER A 582 5.72 -14.31 -30.35
CA SER A 582 7.12 -13.97 -30.65
C SER A 582 7.68 -12.84 -29.77
N TYR A 583 6.83 -12.07 -29.08
CA TYR A 583 7.25 -11.01 -28.17
C TYR A 583 6.20 -10.68 -27.10
N ASP A 584 6.60 -9.94 -26.06
CA ASP A 584 5.70 -9.16 -25.20
C ASP A 584 6.23 -7.73 -25.05
N ARG A 585 5.33 -6.75 -25.06
CA ARG A 585 5.63 -5.32 -24.88
C ARG A 585 4.82 -4.77 -23.72
N GLN A 586 5.49 -4.28 -22.68
CA GLN A 586 4.86 -3.64 -21.54
C GLN A 586 5.42 -2.23 -21.36
N CYS A 587 4.63 -1.21 -21.69
CA CYS A 587 4.95 0.19 -21.39
C CYS A 587 4.04 0.68 -20.27
N TRP A 588 4.59 0.92 -19.09
CA TRP A 588 3.81 1.26 -17.88
C TRP A 588 3.08 2.60 -17.96
N LYS A 589 3.55 3.52 -18.82
CA LYS A 589 2.93 4.83 -19.05
C LYS A 589 1.49 4.75 -19.55
N VAL A 590 1.23 3.80 -20.42
CA VAL A 590 -0.07 3.61 -21.07
C VAL A 590 -0.83 2.43 -20.48
N ASP A 591 -0.33 1.86 -19.38
CA ASP A 591 -1.01 0.80 -18.66
C ASP A 591 -2.30 1.35 -18.01
N GLU A 592 -3.41 0.70 -18.32
CA GLU A 592 -4.74 1.12 -17.89
C GLU A 592 -4.92 1.10 -16.36
N HIS A 593 -4.16 0.27 -15.64
CA HIS A 593 -4.30 0.08 -14.21
C HIS A 593 -3.22 0.80 -13.39
N GLN A 594 -2.12 1.23 -14.03
CA GLN A 594 -0.98 1.85 -13.34
C GLN A 594 -0.66 3.29 -13.79
N ALA A 595 -0.70 3.61 -15.09
CA ALA A 595 -0.31 4.92 -15.65
C ALA A 595 1.06 5.46 -15.16
N GLY A 596 2.02 4.57 -14.92
CA GLY A 596 3.32 4.88 -14.34
C GLY A 596 4.08 3.62 -13.98
N ALA A 597 5.40 3.64 -14.11
CA ALA A 597 6.25 2.52 -13.74
C ALA A 597 6.52 2.49 -12.23
N TRP A 598 6.85 3.65 -11.64
CA TRP A 598 7.02 3.85 -10.19
C TRP A 598 6.87 5.31 -9.80
N ALA A 599 6.61 5.57 -8.52
CA ALA A 599 6.67 6.92 -7.99
C ALA A 599 8.09 7.45 -8.11
N ALA A 600 8.24 8.63 -8.67
CA ALA A 600 9.51 9.33 -8.79
C ALA A 600 9.25 10.77 -8.39
N PRO A 601 9.17 11.07 -7.08
CA PRO A 601 8.78 12.38 -6.58
C PRO A 601 9.71 13.46 -7.15
N LEU A 602 9.14 14.60 -7.56
CA LEU A 602 9.95 15.77 -7.91
C LEU A 602 10.63 16.32 -6.65
N ILE A 603 11.59 17.22 -6.83
CA ILE A 603 12.31 17.90 -5.73
C ILE A 603 11.31 18.45 -4.71
N GLY A 604 11.52 18.09 -3.44
CA GLY A 604 10.68 18.52 -2.31
C GLY A 604 9.32 17.83 -2.19
N GLN A 605 8.92 16.94 -3.10
CA GLN A 605 7.63 16.24 -2.98
C GLN A 605 7.66 15.15 -1.90
N GLN A 606 8.75 14.40 -1.79
CA GLN A 606 8.87 13.28 -0.88
C GLN A 606 8.76 13.73 0.59
N ASP A 607 9.70 14.54 1.06
CA ASP A 607 9.72 15.08 2.42
C ASP A 607 8.46 15.88 2.77
N LEU A 608 7.89 16.62 1.80
CA LEU A 608 6.66 17.38 2.01
C LEU A 608 5.43 16.48 2.22
N TYR A 609 5.26 15.43 1.41
CA TYR A 609 4.02 14.65 1.40
C TYR A 609 3.98 13.51 2.39
N PHE A 610 5.13 12.98 2.81
CA PHE A 610 5.17 11.82 3.69
C PHE A 610 4.36 11.94 4.99
N PRO A 611 4.40 13.07 5.73
CA PRO A 611 3.61 13.20 6.96
C PRO A 611 2.10 13.01 6.73
N ALA A 612 1.59 13.34 5.54
CA ALA A 612 0.19 13.15 5.21
C ALA A 612 -0.19 11.67 5.08
N TYR A 613 0.74 10.78 4.72
CA TYR A 613 0.46 9.35 4.55
C TYR A 613 0.23 8.61 5.87
N TYR A 614 0.69 9.18 6.98
CA TYR A 614 0.52 8.65 8.33
C TYR A 614 -0.81 9.08 8.98
N GLN A 615 -1.57 9.96 8.34
CA GLN A 615 -2.87 10.40 8.83
C GLN A 615 -3.98 9.54 8.24
N THR A 616 -4.91 9.08 9.07
CA THR A 616 -6.18 8.51 8.60
C THR A 616 -7.19 9.62 8.44
N GLU A 617 -7.58 9.90 7.20
CA GLU A 617 -8.60 10.89 6.89
C GLU A 617 -9.83 10.18 6.32
N PHE A 618 -11.03 10.52 6.82
CA PHE A 618 -12.30 9.93 6.35
C PHE A 618 -12.28 8.39 6.27
N LYS A 619 -11.69 7.74 7.28
CA LYS A 619 -11.53 6.26 7.33
C LYS A 619 -10.76 5.67 6.14
N THR A 620 -9.94 6.48 5.48
CA THR A 620 -9.13 6.09 4.33
C THR A 620 -7.66 6.05 4.71
N ILE A 621 -6.97 4.99 4.33
CA ILE A 621 -5.53 4.78 4.53
C ILE A 621 -4.90 4.47 3.18
N PHE A 622 -3.96 5.30 2.72
CA PHE A 622 -3.25 5.06 1.47
C PHE A 622 -1.99 4.23 1.71
N ILE A 623 -1.79 3.18 0.91
CA ILE A 623 -0.61 2.30 0.97
C ILE A 623 -0.07 2.01 -0.44
N GLY A 624 1.13 1.43 -0.49
CA GLY A 624 1.85 1.11 -1.72
C GLY A 624 3.19 1.81 -1.80
N GLU A 625 4.03 1.41 -2.75
CA GLU A 625 5.42 1.89 -2.83
C GLU A 625 5.56 3.40 -2.90
N HIS A 626 4.56 4.09 -3.48
CA HIS A 626 4.50 5.55 -3.58
C HIS A 626 4.32 6.28 -2.24
N THR A 627 4.09 5.53 -1.16
CA THR A 627 3.96 6.03 0.23
C THR A 627 5.08 5.49 1.14
N SER A 628 6.19 5.00 0.56
CA SER A 628 7.39 4.51 1.25
C SER A 628 8.65 5.09 0.62
N TYR A 629 9.78 5.11 1.34
CA TYR A 629 10.97 5.92 1.02
C TYR A 629 11.75 5.49 -0.22
N THR A 630 11.64 4.21 -0.58
CA THR A 630 12.63 3.56 -1.46
C THR A 630 12.20 3.47 -2.91
N HIS A 631 10.93 3.72 -3.21
CA HIS A 631 10.24 3.67 -4.50
C HIS A 631 10.64 2.54 -5.48
N ALA A 632 9.76 2.16 -6.41
CA ALA A 632 10.06 1.10 -7.40
C ALA A 632 10.33 -0.33 -6.83
N TRP A 633 10.20 -0.56 -5.51
CA TRP A 633 10.43 -1.85 -4.85
C TRP A 633 9.19 -2.58 -4.39
N ILE A 634 9.28 -3.91 -4.44
CA ILE A 634 8.39 -4.79 -3.68
C ILE A 634 8.54 -4.49 -2.18
N PHE A 635 9.77 -4.33 -1.68
CA PHE A 635 10.02 -3.93 -0.28
C PHE A 635 9.25 -2.67 0.12
N SER A 636 9.28 -1.60 -0.69
CA SER A 636 8.52 -0.37 -0.40
C SER A 636 7.02 -0.61 -0.29
N ALA A 637 6.47 -1.51 -1.13
CA ALA A 637 5.07 -1.89 -1.06
C ALA A 637 4.74 -2.68 0.23
N LEU A 638 5.64 -3.57 0.66
CA LEU A 638 5.47 -4.33 1.90
C LEU A 638 5.60 -3.44 3.14
N ASP A 639 6.64 -2.59 3.20
CA ASP A 639 6.86 -1.60 4.28
C ASP A 639 5.63 -0.70 4.46
N SER A 640 5.12 -0.14 3.35
CA SER A 640 3.91 0.67 3.38
C SER A 640 2.67 -0.11 3.83
N ALA A 641 2.53 -1.39 3.46
CA ALA A 641 1.41 -2.22 3.91
C ALA A 641 1.48 -2.51 5.43
N ILE A 642 2.68 -2.73 5.97
CA ILE A 642 2.90 -2.90 7.41
C ILE A 642 2.53 -1.60 8.13
N ARG A 643 2.99 -0.44 7.65
CA ARG A 643 2.62 0.88 8.19
C ARG A 643 1.11 1.08 8.16
N GLY A 644 0.46 0.92 7.01
CA GLY A 644 -0.98 1.18 6.86
C GLY A 644 -1.86 0.22 7.65
N THR A 645 -1.46 -1.05 7.77
CA THR A 645 -2.17 -2.01 8.64
C THR A 645 -1.98 -1.65 10.11
N THR A 646 -0.78 -1.22 10.50
CA THR A 646 -0.50 -0.73 11.86
C THR A 646 -1.36 0.49 12.18
N GLN A 647 -1.46 1.45 11.25
CA GLN A 647 -2.32 2.63 11.34
C GLN A 647 -3.79 2.23 11.57
N LEU A 648 -4.31 1.30 10.78
CA LEU A 648 -5.67 0.77 10.93
C LEU A 648 -5.90 0.13 12.30
N LEU A 649 -4.99 -0.71 12.76
CA LEU A 649 -5.11 -1.39 14.05
C LEU A 649 -5.09 -0.39 15.21
N LEU A 650 -4.21 0.61 15.18
CA LEU A 650 -4.15 1.65 16.20
C LEU A 650 -5.41 2.53 16.21
N ASP A 651 -5.96 2.86 15.05
CA ASP A 651 -7.25 3.56 14.92
C ASP A 651 -8.42 2.78 15.53
N LEU A 652 -8.33 1.45 15.52
CA LEU A 652 -9.28 0.51 16.14
C LEU A 652 -8.97 0.22 17.62
N GLY A 653 -7.84 0.69 18.15
CA GLY A 653 -7.38 0.42 19.51
C GLY A 653 -6.69 -0.94 19.70
N LEU A 654 -6.37 -1.65 18.62
CA LEU A 654 -5.72 -2.97 18.59
C LEU A 654 -4.19 -2.84 18.74
N VAL A 655 -3.76 -2.40 19.93
CA VAL A 655 -2.37 -1.99 20.20
C VAL A 655 -1.38 -3.17 20.23
N ASP A 656 -1.73 -4.31 20.84
CA ASP A 656 -0.79 -5.44 20.89
C ASP A 656 -0.76 -6.19 19.55
N GLU A 657 -1.85 -6.21 18.78
CA GLU A 657 -1.82 -6.64 17.38
C GLU A 657 -0.89 -5.77 16.53
N ALA A 658 -0.99 -4.44 16.66
CA ALA A 658 -0.12 -3.50 15.97
C ALA A 658 1.37 -3.74 16.30
N LYS A 659 1.69 -3.88 17.60
CA LYS A 659 3.04 -4.24 18.07
C LYS A 659 3.50 -5.60 17.55
N SER A 660 2.63 -6.59 17.53
CA SER A 660 2.93 -7.94 17.05
C SER A 660 3.35 -7.93 15.58
N ILE A 661 2.61 -7.19 14.73
CA ILE A 661 2.94 -6.99 13.32
C ILE A 661 4.30 -6.29 13.18
N VAL A 662 4.51 -5.17 13.87
CA VAL A 662 5.76 -4.41 13.81
C VAL A 662 6.95 -5.28 14.26
N ASN A 663 6.84 -5.99 15.37
CA ASN A 663 7.89 -6.88 15.88
C ASN A 663 8.21 -8.03 14.93
N THR A 664 7.21 -8.55 14.23
CA THR A 664 7.37 -9.68 13.31
C THR A 664 8.05 -9.26 12.01
N TRP A 665 7.67 -8.11 11.46
CA TRP A 665 8.06 -7.72 10.10
C TRP A 665 9.14 -6.63 10.04
N MET A 666 9.27 -5.78 11.06
CA MET A 666 10.27 -4.71 11.14
C MET A 666 11.41 -5.06 12.10
N GLY A 667 11.06 -5.46 13.33
CA GLY A 667 12.00 -5.55 14.46
C GLY A 667 13.11 -6.61 14.37
N ARG A 668 13.05 -7.53 13.40
CA ARG A 668 14.08 -8.58 13.23
C ARG A 668 15.30 -8.14 12.42
N TRP A 669 15.13 -7.18 11.51
CA TRP A 669 16.11 -6.91 10.45
C TRP A 669 16.76 -5.55 10.56
N ILE A 670 16.08 -4.60 11.20
CA ILE A 670 16.56 -3.23 11.37
C ILE A 670 16.79 -3.03 12.86
N LYS A 671 18.04 -3.21 13.31
CA LYS A 671 18.44 -2.73 14.63
C LYS A 671 18.66 -1.22 14.50
N VAL A 672 17.84 -0.44 15.18
CA VAL A 672 18.01 1.00 15.29
C VAL A 672 19.10 1.32 16.31
#